data_AF-A0A6J6LPC4-F1
#
_entry.id   AF-A0A6J6LPC4-F1
#
_cell.length_a   1.000
_cell.length_b   1.000
_cell.length_c   1.000
_cell.angle_alpha   90.00
_cell.angle_beta   90.00
_cell.angle_gamma   90.00
#
_symmetry.space_group_name_H-M   'P 1'
#
loop_
_entity.id
_entity.type
_entity.pdbx_description
1 polymer ?
#
loop_
_entity_poly.entity_id
_entity_poly.type
_entity_poly.pdbx_seq_one_letter_code
_entity_poly.pdbx_strand_id
1 'polypeptide(L)'
;MSNQNPTIINDRYELGARIGRGGMADVFLARDLLLDREVALKVLFPEHAIDPNFVERFRREAQAVAGLNHPNIVAVYDWGQTGNTYFMAMEYVKGRTLAAVLRQQTRFSARNAAMVAGHIAGALAYAHRNNVVHRDIKPANILMGDNGDVKVADFGIARALDAGHDAGLTQDGAVMGTATYFSPEQAKGEGLDLRSDLYSLGVVLYELLTGRAPFIGESALATAYKQVNEMPPSIRSLVADCPVPLEAIVAKCMTKNAEMRYASADQLRDDLRRFVSGEPTLAMDEVRARQGKPPLAASDLDQATTMMAPVSQEAGDTASMPITPQTTVMPPTMAPVETLPEYEDDAPSKRSYIIGAVVAGLVIIGGIIFLITSLGGSSALTIPNVSGQSCDVAKATLESAKFVVAISPAETVCDATQLVQSQSPAGGDTAKEGETVTLVFPAATVEVPPVVGLSEEAARASIEGAGFVFAKGPDVIDKTYALGTVAMQTPAGRTQLAKGEIITVNISGGNGQLAVPTVVVGQTAEAARTFLQADPYKFVVTLAEEASATVPKGIVVRADPVVGQLLDSGAAITLYISSGPQPVAMPAVKGLSEAEALAKLTAVGLGASIDYADLATGNVNIGKVISQGTAVGTMVTPGTKIVLTVGRDAATAG
;
A
#
# COMPACT_ATOMS: atom_id res chain seq x y z
N MET A 1 -27.13 -31.78 -18.95
CA MET A 1 -27.09 -30.32 -19.20
C MET A 1 -28.17 -29.72 -18.34
N SER A 2 -27.81 -29.04 -17.25
CA SER A 2 -28.77 -28.39 -16.37
C SER A 2 -29.29 -27.14 -17.06
N ASN A 3 -30.54 -27.19 -17.52
CA ASN A 3 -31.33 -26.02 -17.93
C ASN A 3 -31.49 -25.10 -16.71
N GLN A 4 -30.53 -24.21 -16.48
CA GLN A 4 -30.83 -22.98 -15.76
C GLN A 4 -31.18 -21.95 -16.82
N ASN A 5 -32.42 -21.45 -16.76
CA ASN A 5 -32.81 -20.30 -17.56
C ASN A 5 -31.82 -19.17 -17.29
N PRO A 6 -31.38 -18.44 -18.32
CA PRO A 6 -30.43 -17.35 -18.15
C PRO A 6 -31.03 -16.28 -17.22
N THR A 7 -30.24 -15.81 -16.26
CA THR A 7 -30.66 -14.75 -15.34
C THR A 7 -30.66 -13.43 -16.09
N ILE A 8 -31.84 -12.83 -16.29
CA ILE A 8 -31.98 -11.54 -16.96
C ILE A 8 -32.24 -10.46 -15.92
N ILE A 9 -31.48 -9.37 -16.00
CA ILE A 9 -31.63 -8.18 -15.15
C ILE A 9 -32.29 -7.06 -15.93
N ASN A 10 -33.30 -6.45 -15.30
CA ASN A 10 -34.05 -5.32 -15.85
C ASN A 10 -34.63 -5.62 -17.25
N ASP A 11 -35.02 -6.88 -17.48
CA ASP A 11 -35.53 -7.40 -18.77
C ASP A 11 -34.64 -7.08 -20.00
N ARG A 12 -33.35 -6.80 -19.77
CA ARG A 12 -32.42 -6.29 -20.79
C ARG A 12 -31.06 -6.96 -20.78
N TYR A 13 -30.50 -7.20 -19.60
CA TYR A 13 -29.13 -7.67 -19.47
C TYR A 13 -29.12 -9.13 -19.09
N GLU A 14 -28.70 -9.99 -20.01
CA GLU A 14 -28.51 -11.42 -19.74
C GLU A 14 -27.17 -11.62 -19.00
N LEU A 15 -27.20 -12.07 -17.74
CA LEU A 15 -25.97 -12.35 -16.99
C LEU A 15 -25.25 -13.57 -17.54
N GLY A 16 -23.97 -13.39 -17.80
CA GLY A 16 -22.99 -14.44 -18.03
C GLY A 16 -22.11 -14.69 -16.81
N ALA A 17 -20.84 -14.97 -17.07
CA ALA A 17 -19.88 -15.32 -16.04
C ALA A 17 -19.54 -14.13 -15.13
N ARG A 18 -19.30 -14.40 -13.84
CA ARG A 18 -18.73 -13.40 -12.93
C ARG A 18 -17.27 -13.13 -13.31
N ILE A 19 -16.94 -11.88 -13.58
CA ILE A 19 -15.60 -11.43 -14.00
C ILE A 19 -14.83 -10.73 -12.87
N GLY A 20 -15.51 -10.32 -11.80
CA GLY A 20 -14.87 -9.70 -10.64
C GLY A 20 -15.77 -9.68 -9.42
N ARG A 21 -15.15 -9.47 -8.26
CA ARG A 21 -15.83 -9.23 -6.99
C ARG A 21 -15.15 -8.06 -6.29
N GLY A 22 -15.91 -7.00 -6.04
CA GLY A 22 -15.46 -5.81 -5.30
C GLY A 22 -15.90 -5.86 -3.83
N GLY A 23 -15.64 -4.77 -3.11
CA GLY A 23 -16.03 -4.64 -1.70
C GLY A 23 -17.54 -4.48 -1.47
N MET A 24 -18.29 -3.99 -2.47
CA MET A 24 -19.72 -3.72 -2.34
C MET A 24 -20.61 -4.40 -3.40
N ALA A 25 -20.00 -4.99 -4.44
CA ALA A 25 -20.71 -5.48 -5.61
C ALA A 25 -19.95 -6.63 -6.29
N ASP A 26 -20.68 -7.50 -6.97
CA ASP A 26 -20.12 -8.43 -7.96
C ASP A 26 -20.17 -7.81 -9.35
N VAL A 27 -19.20 -8.13 -10.20
CA VAL A 27 -19.16 -7.69 -11.60
C VAL A 27 -19.29 -8.90 -12.51
N PHE A 28 -20.27 -8.87 -13.40
CA PHE A 28 -20.58 -9.94 -14.34
C PHE A 28 -20.33 -9.47 -15.78
N LEU A 29 -19.83 -10.36 -16.63
CA LEU A 29 -20.01 -10.21 -18.07
C LEU A 29 -21.49 -10.42 -18.37
N ALA A 30 -22.10 -9.54 -19.15
CA ALA A 30 -23.50 -9.63 -19.53
C ALA A 30 -23.68 -9.26 -21.01
N ARG A 31 -24.76 -9.75 -21.61
CA ARG A 31 -25.18 -9.34 -22.97
C ARG A 31 -26.35 -8.37 -22.84
N ASP A 32 -26.19 -7.18 -23.41
CA ASP A 32 -27.30 -6.22 -23.59
C ASP A 32 -28.16 -6.71 -24.77
N LEU A 33 -29.33 -7.28 -24.47
CA LEU A 33 -30.22 -7.91 -25.44
C LEU A 33 -30.87 -6.92 -26.41
N LEU A 34 -30.93 -5.62 -26.06
CA LEU A 34 -31.53 -4.60 -26.91
C LEU A 34 -30.55 -4.04 -27.94
N LEU A 35 -29.28 -3.91 -27.55
CA LEU A 35 -28.22 -3.35 -28.40
C LEU A 35 -27.27 -4.41 -28.98
N ASP A 36 -27.48 -5.66 -28.60
CA ASP A 36 -26.68 -6.83 -28.98
C ASP A 36 -25.17 -6.65 -28.79
N ARG A 37 -24.77 -6.28 -27.57
CA ARG A 37 -23.35 -6.06 -27.21
C ARG A 37 -23.01 -6.63 -25.84
N GLU A 38 -21.73 -6.93 -25.65
CA GLU A 38 -21.19 -7.29 -24.34
C GLU A 38 -21.00 -6.05 -23.46
N VAL A 39 -21.41 -6.18 -22.20
CA VAL A 39 -21.28 -5.15 -21.16
C VAL A 39 -20.78 -5.79 -19.87
N ALA A 40 -20.13 -4.99 -19.02
CA ALA A 40 -19.87 -5.38 -17.64
C ALA A 40 -21.03 -4.87 -16.77
N LEU A 41 -21.63 -5.75 -15.98
CA LEU A 41 -22.75 -5.42 -15.10
C LEU A 41 -22.29 -5.54 -13.65
N LYS A 42 -22.12 -4.41 -12.97
CA LYS A 42 -21.81 -4.35 -11.55
C LYS A 42 -23.11 -4.37 -10.77
N VAL A 43 -23.33 -5.40 -9.96
CA VAL A 43 -24.54 -5.66 -9.20
C VAL A 43 -24.22 -5.58 -7.71
N LEU A 44 -24.92 -4.69 -7.01
CA LEU A 44 -24.72 -4.45 -5.58
C LEU A 44 -25.09 -5.71 -4.77
N PHE A 45 -24.35 -5.99 -3.69
CA PHE A 45 -24.72 -7.10 -2.81
C PHE A 45 -26.09 -6.85 -2.17
N PRO A 46 -26.98 -7.87 -2.08
CA PRO A 46 -28.32 -7.69 -1.50
C PRO A 46 -28.31 -7.09 -0.08
N GLU A 47 -27.30 -7.44 0.73
CA GLU A 47 -27.09 -6.91 2.09
C GLU A 47 -26.74 -5.41 2.12
N HIS A 48 -26.17 -4.86 1.05
CA HIS A 48 -25.89 -3.43 0.93
C HIS A 48 -27.01 -2.67 0.23
N ALA A 49 -27.87 -3.36 -0.53
CA ALA A 49 -28.99 -2.74 -1.23
C ALA A 49 -30.11 -2.24 -0.31
N ILE A 50 -30.14 -2.72 0.94
CA ILE A 50 -31.08 -2.25 1.98
C ILE A 50 -30.62 -0.99 2.71
N ASP A 51 -29.33 -0.63 2.63
CA ASP A 51 -28.78 0.55 3.28
C ASP A 51 -28.80 1.76 2.31
N PRO A 52 -29.61 2.81 2.58
CA PRO A 52 -29.68 3.99 1.74
C PRO A 52 -28.32 4.65 1.48
N ASN A 53 -27.37 4.56 2.41
CA ASN A 53 -26.03 5.14 2.24
C ASN A 53 -25.23 4.41 1.16
N PHE A 54 -25.28 3.08 1.12
CA PHE A 54 -24.61 2.30 0.07
C PHE A 54 -25.25 2.53 -1.29
N VAL A 55 -26.57 2.62 -1.35
CA VAL A 55 -27.31 2.91 -2.59
C VAL A 55 -26.97 4.30 -3.13
N GLU A 56 -26.98 5.33 -2.28
CA GLU A 56 -26.62 6.69 -2.69
C GLU A 56 -25.15 6.78 -3.12
N ARG A 57 -24.23 6.06 -2.46
CA ARG A 57 -22.83 5.95 -2.89
C ARG A 57 -22.73 5.33 -4.29
N PHE A 58 -23.40 4.22 -4.52
CA PHE A 58 -23.43 3.52 -5.80
C PHE A 58 -24.01 4.40 -6.93
N ARG A 59 -25.12 5.09 -6.67
CA ARG A 59 -25.75 6.05 -7.60
C ARG A 59 -24.82 7.22 -7.93
N ARG A 60 -24.17 7.82 -6.94
CA ARG A 60 -23.25 8.95 -7.15
C ARG A 60 -22.03 8.56 -7.97
N GLU A 61 -21.49 7.36 -7.75
CA GLU A 61 -20.39 6.81 -8.55
C GLU A 61 -20.82 6.74 -10.02
N ALA A 62 -21.97 6.12 -10.32
CA ALA A 62 -22.49 6.05 -11.69
C ALA A 62 -22.68 7.44 -12.32
N GLN A 63 -23.29 8.38 -11.59
CA GLN A 63 -23.59 9.72 -12.10
C GLN A 63 -22.36 10.55 -12.46
N ALA A 64 -21.28 10.43 -11.70
CA ALA A 64 -20.10 11.23 -11.92
C ALA A 64 -19.31 10.84 -13.17
N VAL A 65 -19.38 9.57 -13.57
CA VAL A 65 -18.72 9.07 -14.78
C VAL A 65 -19.65 8.96 -15.99
N ALA A 66 -20.98 8.99 -15.80
CA ALA A 66 -21.96 8.89 -16.90
C ALA A 66 -21.77 9.97 -18.00
N GLY A 67 -21.23 11.13 -17.65
CA GLY A 67 -20.92 12.21 -18.61
C GLY A 67 -19.53 12.13 -19.23
N LEU A 68 -18.69 11.18 -18.82
CA LEU A 68 -17.30 11.10 -19.27
C LEU A 68 -17.18 10.14 -20.47
N ASN A 69 -16.78 10.69 -21.62
CA ASN A 69 -16.46 9.91 -22.80
C ASN A 69 -15.01 10.13 -23.20
N HIS A 70 -14.16 9.15 -22.94
CA HIS A 70 -12.73 9.20 -23.23
C HIS A 70 -12.20 7.79 -23.51
N PRO A 71 -11.30 7.58 -24.48
CA PRO A 71 -10.81 6.24 -24.83
C PRO A 71 -10.19 5.49 -23.63
N ASN A 72 -9.54 6.21 -22.71
CA ASN A 72 -8.92 5.65 -21.51
C ASN A 72 -9.80 5.69 -20.25
N ILE A 73 -11.12 5.94 -20.36
CA ILE A 73 -12.07 5.83 -19.24
C ILE A 73 -13.11 4.77 -19.61
N VAL A 74 -13.46 3.90 -18.66
CA VAL A 74 -14.55 2.94 -18.83
C VAL A 74 -15.88 3.71 -18.87
N ALA A 75 -16.60 3.61 -19.98
CA ALA A 75 -17.89 4.28 -20.13
C ALA A 75 -18.96 3.61 -19.24
N VAL A 76 -19.80 4.43 -18.59
CA VAL A 76 -21.02 3.96 -17.92
C VAL A 76 -22.20 4.20 -18.84
N TYR A 77 -22.94 3.14 -19.15
CA TYR A 77 -24.06 3.19 -20.09
C TYR A 77 -25.38 3.42 -19.39
N ASP A 78 -25.58 2.78 -18.25
CA ASP A 78 -26.87 2.74 -17.57
C ASP A 78 -26.70 2.37 -16.11
N TRP A 79 -27.69 2.70 -15.29
CA TRP A 79 -27.80 2.21 -13.92
C TRP A 79 -29.28 2.09 -13.56
N GLY A 80 -29.61 1.18 -12.65
CA GLY A 80 -30.99 0.97 -12.28
C GLY A 80 -31.17 0.08 -11.08
N GLN A 81 -32.43 -0.21 -10.78
CA GLN A 81 -32.85 -1.12 -9.73
C GLN A 81 -33.59 -2.30 -10.34
N THR A 82 -33.35 -3.49 -9.81
CA THR A 82 -33.98 -4.75 -10.24
C THR A 82 -34.33 -5.57 -9.01
N GLY A 83 -35.63 -5.77 -8.76
CA GLY A 83 -36.09 -6.35 -7.49
C GLY A 83 -35.54 -5.58 -6.29
N ASN A 84 -34.78 -6.28 -5.43
CA ASN A 84 -34.20 -5.72 -4.20
C ASN A 84 -32.73 -5.35 -4.33
N THR A 85 -32.18 -5.24 -5.54
CA THR A 85 -30.78 -4.81 -5.74
C THR A 85 -30.64 -3.73 -6.82
N TYR A 86 -29.47 -3.10 -6.85
CA TYR A 86 -29.09 -2.07 -7.80
C TYR A 86 -27.99 -2.58 -8.73
N PHE A 87 -27.98 -2.09 -9.95
CA PHE A 87 -26.97 -2.46 -10.95
C PHE A 87 -26.47 -1.23 -11.72
N MET A 88 -25.27 -1.36 -12.28
CA MET A 88 -24.67 -0.40 -13.20
C MET A 88 -24.09 -1.16 -14.39
N ALA A 89 -24.52 -0.79 -15.59
CA ALA A 89 -24.01 -1.33 -16.85
C ALA A 89 -22.89 -0.42 -17.37
N MET A 90 -21.72 -1.01 -17.62
CA MET A 90 -20.52 -0.31 -18.07
C MET A 90 -19.90 -1.02 -19.28
N GLU A 91 -18.99 -0.32 -19.95
CA GLU A 91 -18.15 -0.87 -21.01
C GLU A 91 -17.42 -2.13 -20.51
N TYR A 92 -17.57 -3.23 -21.24
CA TYR A 92 -16.77 -4.42 -21.01
C TYR A 92 -15.40 -4.25 -21.67
N VAL A 93 -14.34 -4.28 -20.86
CA VAL A 93 -12.95 -4.28 -21.35
C VAL A 93 -12.43 -5.70 -21.31
N LYS A 94 -12.24 -6.29 -22.49
CA LYS A 94 -11.65 -7.63 -22.62
C LYS A 94 -10.15 -7.56 -22.32
N GLY A 95 -9.77 -8.03 -21.14
CA GLY A 95 -8.40 -7.98 -20.66
C GLY A 95 -8.29 -8.25 -19.17
N ARG A 96 -7.28 -7.66 -18.52
CA ARG A 96 -6.97 -7.89 -17.09
C ARG A 96 -6.77 -6.58 -16.36
N THR A 97 -6.92 -6.58 -15.03
CA THR A 97 -6.50 -5.44 -14.22
C THR A 97 -4.98 -5.32 -14.22
N LEU A 98 -4.45 -4.10 -14.10
CA LEU A 98 -3.02 -3.84 -13.98
C LEU A 98 -2.43 -4.56 -12.76
N ALA A 99 -3.21 -4.71 -11.69
CA ALA A 99 -2.86 -5.54 -10.52
C ALA A 99 -2.65 -7.02 -10.90
N ALA A 100 -3.51 -7.59 -11.74
CA ALA A 100 -3.34 -8.96 -12.20
C ALA A 100 -2.13 -9.11 -13.13
N VAL A 101 -1.84 -8.10 -13.96
CA VAL A 101 -0.64 -8.08 -14.80
C VAL A 101 0.63 -8.02 -13.93
N LEU A 102 0.68 -7.16 -12.92
CA LEU A 102 1.81 -7.04 -11.97
C LEU A 102 2.05 -8.31 -11.12
N ARG A 103 1.03 -9.14 -10.89
CA ARG A 103 1.22 -10.44 -10.23
C ARG A 103 1.89 -11.48 -11.12
N GLN A 104 1.70 -11.37 -12.44
CA GLN A 104 2.28 -12.31 -13.41
C GLN A 104 3.63 -11.83 -13.95
N GLN A 105 3.76 -10.52 -14.15
CA GLN A 105 4.97 -9.85 -14.56
C GLN A 105 5.52 -9.08 -13.37
N THR A 106 6.75 -9.38 -12.95
CA THR A 106 7.35 -8.73 -11.78
C THR A 106 7.51 -7.22 -11.94
N ARG A 107 7.88 -6.71 -13.13
CA ARG A 107 8.00 -5.27 -13.40
C ARG A 107 7.83 -4.96 -14.89
N PHE A 108 7.52 -3.70 -15.18
CA PHE A 108 7.47 -3.15 -16.53
C PHE A 108 8.82 -2.54 -16.93
N SER A 109 9.11 -2.50 -18.24
CA SER A 109 10.19 -1.67 -18.74
C SER A 109 9.88 -0.19 -18.52
N ALA A 110 10.90 0.64 -18.34
CA ALA A 110 10.74 2.08 -18.10
C ALA A 110 9.84 2.76 -19.15
N ARG A 111 10.02 2.37 -20.43
CA ARG A 111 9.21 2.89 -21.54
C ARG A 111 7.75 2.46 -21.45
N ASN A 112 7.48 1.18 -21.18
CA ASN A 112 6.10 0.67 -21.09
C ASN A 112 5.38 1.24 -19.86
N ALA A 113 6.06 1.34 -18.72
CA ALA A 113 5.52 1.97 -17.52
C ALA A 113 5.12 3.43 -17.78
N ALA A 114 5.97 4.20 -18.47
CA ALA A 114 5.66 5.58 -18.83
C ALA A 114 4.51 5.70 -19.83
N MET A 115 4.39 4.81 -20.82
CA MET A 115 3.26 4.79 -21.75
C MET A 115 1.93 4.49 -21.04
N VAL A 116 1.90 3.48 -20.17
CA VAL A 116 0.72 3.13 -19.36
C VAL A 116 0.32 4.31 -18.48
N ALA A 117 1.27 4.90 -17.74
CA ALA A 117 0.99 6.07 -16.92
C ALA A 117 0.55 7.28 -17.75
N GLY A 118 1.03 7.45 -18.98
CA GLY A 118 0.59 8.49 -19.91
C GLY A 118 -0.88 8.35 -20.30
N HIS A 119 -1.36 7.13 -20.55
CA HIS A 119 -2.78 6.86 -20.80
C HIS A 119 -3.65 7.15 -19.56
N ILE A 120 -3.19 6.76 -18.37
CA ILE A 120 -3.89 7.06 -17.10
C ILE A 120 -3.93 8.57 -16.84
N ALA A 121 -2.82 9.27 -17.04
CA ALA A 121 -2.76 10.73 -16.92
C ALA A 121 -3.68 11.42 -17.92
N GLY A 122 -3.84 10.89 -19.14
CA GLY A 122 -4.82 11.37 -20.12
C GLY A 122 -6.27 11.23 -19.64
N ALA A 123 -6.62 10.07 -19.07
CA ALA A 123 -7.93 9.85 -18.45
C ALA A 123 -8.19 10.83 -17.29
N LEU A 124 -7.22 10.97 -16.38
CA LEU A 124 -7.30 11.90 -15.25
C LEU A 124 -7.45 13.35 -15.72
N ALA A 125 -6.68 13.79 -16.71
CA ALA A 125 -6.78 15.13 -17.28
C ALA A 125 -8.18 15.41 -17.87
N TYR A 126 -8.77 14.42 -18.53
CA TYR A 126 -10.14 14.55 -19.03
C TYR A 126 -11.17 14.66 -17.89
N ALA A 127 -11.06 13.80 -16.87
CA ALA A 127 -11.95 13.84 -15.72
C ALA A 127 -11.82 15.14 -14.92
N HIS A 128 -10.58 15.60 -14.67
CA HIS A 128 -10.26 16.82 -13.92
C HIS A 128 -10.85 18.07 -14.60
N ARG A 129 -10.79 18.17 -15.93
CA ARG A 129 -11.44 19.25 -16.70
C ARG A 129 -12.97 19.27 -16.58
N ASN A 130 -13.57 18.12 -16.27
CA ASN A 130 -14.99 17.98 -15.99
C ASN A 130 -15.30 18.04 -14.47
N ASN A 131 -14.36 18.53 -13.65
CA ASN A 131 -14.46 18.64 -12.20
C ASN A 131 -14.69 17.31 -11.46
N VAL A 132 -14.24 16.20 -12.03
CA VAL A 132 -14.31 14.87 -11.42
C VAL A 132 -12.92 14.44 -10.95
N VAL A 133 -12.77 14.20 -9.65
CA VAL A 133 -11.56 13.62 -9.04
C VAL A 133 -11.75 12.12 -8.88
N HIS A 134 -10.75 11.31 -9.22
CA HIS A 134 -10.87 9.86 -9.15
C HIS A 134 -10.80 9.33 -7.71
N ARG A 135 -9.87 9.83 -6.89
CA ARG A 135 -9.70 9.52 -5.44
C ARG A 135 -9.28 8.10 -5.07
N ASP A 136 -9.32 7.14 -5.99
CA ASP A 136 -8.91 5.74 -5.71
C ASP A 136 -8.03 5.15 -6.82
N ILE A 137 -7.06 5.92 -7.33
CA ILE A 137 -6.14 5.41 -8.37
C ILE A 137 -5.24 4.33 -7.78
N LYS A 138 -5.36 3.11 -8.31
CA LYS A 138 -4.58 1.92 -7.92
C LYS A 138 -4.62 0.87 -9.04
N PRO A 139 -3.69 -0.09 -9.10
CA PRO A 139 -3.61 -1.05 -10.20
C PRO A 139 -4.87 -1.92 -10.37
N ALA A 140 -5.67 -2.10 -9.31
CA ALA A 140 -6.93 -2.85 -9.40
C ALA A 140 -8.03 -2.13 -10.19
N ASN A 141 -7.97 -0.79 -10.27
CA ASN A 141 -8.95 0.06 -10.97
C ASN A 141 -8.47 0.47 -12.37
N ILE A 142 -7.34 -0.08 -12.83
CA ILE A 142 -6.81 0.13 -14.18
C ILE A 142 -6.95 -1.17 -14.95
N LEU A 143 -7.63 -1.14 -16.09
CA LEU A 143 -7.81 -2.26 -17.00
C LEU A 143 -6.85 -2.14 -18.17
N MET A 144 -6.20 -3.25 -18.51
CA MET A 144 -5.36 -3.39 -19.69
C MET A 144 -6.04 -4.37 -20.64
N GLY A 145 -6.49 -3.86 -21.79
CA GLY A 145 -7.10 -4.64 -22.84
C GLY A 145 -6.08 -5.53 -23.56
N ASP A 146 -6.55 -6.63 -24.14
CA ASP A 146 -5.70 -7.56 -24.90
C ASP A 146 -5.03 -6.90 -26.12
N ASN A 147 -5.62 -5.81 -26.63
CA ASN A 147 -5.10 -4.98 -27.71
C ASN A 147 -4.07 -3.92 -27.25
N GLY A 148 -3.74 -3.87 -25.95
CA GLY A 148 -2.83 -2.89 -25.37
C GLY A 148 -3.49 -1.59 -24.89
N ASP A 149 -4.81 -1.46 -25.00
CA ASP A 149 -5.53 -0.30 -24.47
C ASP A 149 -5.47 -0.25 -22.95
N VAL A 150 -5.41 0.96 -22.39
CA VAL A 150 -5.45 1.19 -20.94
C VAL A 150 -6.70 1.99 -20.61
N LYS A 151 -7.52 1.50 -19.69
CA LYS A 151 -8.77 2.14 -19.26
C LYS A 151 -8.85 2.26 -17.74
N VAL A 152 -9.25 3.43 -17.27
CA VAL A 152 -9.49 3.72 -15.85
C VAL A 152 -10.96 3.44 -15.51
N ALA A 153 -11.19 2.68 -14.44
CA ALA A 153 -12.51 2.29 -13.95
C ALA A 153 -12.70 2.67 -12.47
N ASP A 154 -13.92 2.55 -11.94
CA ASP A 154 -14.24 2.66 -10.51
C ASP A 154 -13.73 3.96 -9.83
N PHE A 155 -14.34 5.10 -10.19
CA PHE A 155 -14.06 6.39 -9.57
C PHE A 155 -14.53 6.36 -8.10
N GLY A 156 -13.59 6.50 -7.16
CA GLY A 156 -13.77 6.34 -5.70
C GLY A 156 -14.52 7.47 -5.00
N ILE A 157 -15.59 7.99 -5.61
CA ILE A 157 -16.35 9.15 -5.13
C ILE A 157 -17.09 8.86 -3.82
N ALA A 158 -17.41 7.59 -3.59
CA ALA A 158 -18.04 7.05 -2.38
C ALA A 158 -17.24 7.29 -1.08
N ARG A 159 -15.90 7.40 -1.14
CA ARG A 159 -15.04 7.48 0.06
C ARG A 159 -14.95 8.86 0.73
N ALA A 160 -15.37 9.92 0.05
CA ALA A 160 -15.22 11.28 0.56
C ALA A 160 -16.25 11.66 1.64
N LEU A 161 -17.33 10.90 1.79
CA LEU A 161 -18.37 11.15 2.81
C LEU A 161 -18.05 10.45 4.15
N ASP A 162 -17.18 9.44 4.13
CA ASP A 162 -16.79 8.69 5.34
C ASP A 162 -15.76 9.46 6.19
N ALA A 163 -15.11 10.50 5.64
CA ALA A 163 -14.22 11.38 6.40
C ALA A 163 -14.92 12.14 7.54
N GLY A 164 -16.26 12.21 7.51
CA GLY A 164 -17.06 12.92 8.53
C GLY A 164 -17.90 12.04 9.45
N HIS A 165 -18.21 10.78 9.12
CA HIS A 165 -19.22 10.02 9.88
C HIS A 165 -18.95 8.54 10.12
N ASP A 166 -17.91 7.93 9.58
CA ASP A 166 -17.48 6.63 10.05
C ASP A 166 -16.02 6.42 9.65
N ALA A 167 -15.15 6.43 10.65
CA ALA A 167 -13.87 5.75 10.56
C ALA A 167 -14.14 4.26 10.37
N GLY A 168 -14.51 3.83 9.15
CA GLY A 168 -14.58 2.45 8.69
C GLY A 168 -13.22 1.76 8.62
N LEU A 169 -12.30 2.18 9.49
CA LEU A 169 -11.04 1.51 9.83
C LEU A 169 -11.24 0.50 10.97
N THR A 170 -12.41 0.45 11.61
CA THR A 170 -12.69 -0.40 12.80
C THR A 170 -13.66 -1.56 12.58
N GLN A 171 -14.09 -1.85 11.34
CA GLN A 171 -14.83 -3.09 11.07
C GLN A 171 -13.95 -4.15 10.42
N ASP A 172 -13.97 -5.32 11.06
CA ASP A 172 -13.16 -6.51 10.79
C ASP A 172 -12.89 -6.77 9.29
N GLY A 173 -11.60 -6.88 8.96
CA GLY A 173 -11.12 -7.68 7.82
C GLY A 173 -11.26 -7.11 6.40
N ALA A 174 -11.91 -5.96 6.17
CA ALA A 174 -12.23 -5.53 4.80
C ALA A 174 -11.23 -4.58 4.09
N VAL A 175 -10.22 -4.00 4.78
CA VAL A 175 -9.45 -2.88 4.22
C VAL A 175 -7.92 -3.02 4.39
N MET A 176 -7.39 -4.23 4.16
CA MET A 176 -5.94 -4.47 4.28
C MET A 176 -5.09 -3.84 3.14
N GLY A 177 -5.69 -3.43 2.02
CA GLY A 177 -4.95 -3.01 0.80
C GLY A 177 -5.16 -1.57 0.31
N THR A 178 -5.94 -0.74 1.01
CA THR A 178 -6.40 0.55 0.47
C THR A 178 -5.42 1.71 0.73
N ALA A 179 -4.77 1.75 1.90
CA ALA A 179 -3.89 2.86 2.26
C ALA A 179 -2.62 2.95 1.39
N THR A 180 -2.25 1.86 0.70
CA THR A 180 -1.05 1.75 -0.12
C THR A 180 -0.94 2.83 -1.19
N TYR A 181 -2.07 3.30 -1.72
CA TYR A 181 -2.09 4.30 -2.80
C TYR A 181 -2.63 5.66 -2.35
N PHE A 182 -2.83 5.87 -1.05
CA PHE A 182 -3.30 7.15 -0.53
C PHE A 182 -2.26 8.24 -0.72
N SER A 183 -2.75 9.41 -1.12
CA SER A 183 -1.99 10.65 -1.00
C SER A 183 -1.84 11.07 0.47
N PRO A 184 -0.81 11.87 0.81
CA PRO A 184 -0.61 12.41 2.16
C PRO A 184 -1.86 13.12 2.71
N GLU A 185 -2.53 13.91 1.88
CA GLU A 185 -3.76 14.62 2.23
C GLU A 185 -4.93 13.66 2.51
N GLN A 186 -5.08 12.57 1.76
CA GLN A 186 -6.03 11.50 2.06
C GLN A 186 -5.74 10.82 3.41
N ALA A 187 -4.47 10.53 3.67
CA ALA A 187 -4.05 9.89 4.91
C ALA A 187 -4.25 10.78 6.15
N LYS A 188 -4.23 12.11 5.99
CA LYS A 188 -4.51 13.09 7.05
C LYS A 188 -5.99 13.46 7.18
N GLY A 189 -6.84 13.08 6.23
CA GLY A 189 -8.22 13.55 6.16
C GLY A 189 -8.35 15.03 5.79
N GLU A 190 -7.36 15.60 5.10
CA GLU A 190 -7.40 16.98 4.60
C GLU A 190 -8.30 17.08 3.34
N GLY A 191 -8.65 18.30 2.93
CA GLY A 191 -9.42 18.53 1.71
C GLY A 191 -8.71 17.98 0.47
N LEU A 192 -9.41 17.14 -0.29
CA LEU A 192 -8.85 16.48 -1.48
C LEU A 192 -8.80 17.44 -2.67
N ASP A 193 -7.61 17.55 -3.27
CA ASP A 193 -7.38 18.23 -4.54
C ASP A 193 -7.13 17.23 -5.69
N LEU A 194 -7.27 17.67 -6.94
CA LEU A 194 -6.96 16.95 -8.18
C LEU A 194 -5.54 16.35 -8.16
N ARG A 195 -4.61 17.02 -7.47
CA ARG A 195 -3.21 16.57 -7.31
C ARG A 195 -3.06 15.33 -6.42
N SER A 196 -4.11 14.93 -5.70
CA SER A 196 -4.17 13.66 -4.97
C SER A 196 -4.05 12.48 -5.95
N ASP A 197 -4.77 12.54 -7.08
CA ASP A 197 -4.73 11.49 -8.12
C ASP A 197 -3.34 11.37 -8.75
N LEU A 198 -2.61 12.49 -8.87
CA LEU A 198 -1.25 12.51 -9.42
C LEU A 198 -0.25 11.83 -8.48
N TYR A 199 -0.43 11.99 -7.17
CA TYR A 199 0.36 11.26 -6.17
C TYR A 199 0.11 9.77 -6.25
N SER A 200 -1.16 9.35 -6.26
CA SER A 200 -1.54 7.95 -6.39
C SER A 200 -1.03 7.33 -7.70
N LEU A 201 -1.07 8.07 -8.81
CA LEU A 201 -0.45 7.64 -10.07
C LEU A 201 1.08 7.53 -9.95
N GLY A 202 1.73 8.42 -9.19
CA GLY A 202 3.15 8.30 -8.83
C GLY A 202 3.47 7.00 -8.09
N VAL A 203 2.62 6.62 -7.12
CA VAL A 203 2.72 5.33 -6.41
C VAL A 203 2.56 4.15 -7.37
N VAL A 204 1.57 4.19 -8.27
CA VAL A 204 1.39 3.17 -9.32
C VAL A 204 2.61 3.09 -10.22
N LEU A 205 3.16 4.22 -10.66
CA LEU A 205 4.34 4.25 -11.54
C LEU A 205 5.58 3.69 -10.84
N TYR A 206 5.77 3.99 -9.55
CA TYR A 206 6.81 3.38 -8.73
C TYR A 206 6.70 1.86 -8.70
N GLU A 207 5.48 1.34 -8.46
CA GLU A 207 5.22 -0.10 -8.42
C GLU A 207 5.42 -0.77 -9.78
N LEU A 208 5.01 -0.12 -10.88
CA LEU A 208 5.26 -0.62 -12.23
C LEU A 208 6.76 -0.79 -12.51
N LEU A 209 7.59 0.11 -11.99
CA LEU A 209 9.04 0.09 -12.23
C LEU A 209 9.78 -0.90 -11.32
N THR A 210 9.35 -1.03 -10.07
CA THR A 210 10.07 -1.78 -9.03
C THR A 210 9.45 -3.13 -8.70
N GLY A 211 8.21 -3.38 -9.13
CA GLY A 211 7.42 -4.56 -8.78
C GLY A 211 6.83 -4.55 -7.38
N ARG A 212 7.02 -3.47 -6.61
CA ARG A 212 6.46 -3.33 -5.26
C ARG A 212 6.07 -1.89 -4.95
N ALA A 213 5.06 -1.71 -4.11
CA ALA A 213 4.69 -0.39 -3.63
C ALA A 213 5.84 0.28 -2.84
N PRO A 214 5.94 1.62 -2.85
CA PRO A 214 7.01 2.37 -2.19
C PRO A 214 6.95 2.30 -0.67
N PHE A 215 5.75 2.16 -0.10
CA PHE A 215 5.52 2.08 1.33
C PHE A 215 4.69 0.85 1.65
N ILE A 216 5.21 0.04 2.57
CA ILE A 216 4.52 -1.14 3.12
C ILE A 216 4.60 -1.03 4.64
N GLY A 217 3.45 -1.09 5.29
CA GLY A 217 3.33 -1.17 6.74
C GLY A 217 2.55 -2.42 7.15
N GLU A 218 2.74 -2.85 8.40
CA GLU A 218 2.04 -4.01 8.97
C GLU A 218 0.53 -3.78 9.14
N SER A 219 0.09 -2.52 9.07
CA SER A 219 -1.32 -2.12 9.04
C SER A 219 -1.59 -1.03 7.99
N ALA A 220 -2.86 -0.85 7.64
CA ALA A 220 -3.29 0.23 6.75
C ALA A 220 -2.93 1.61 7.33
N LEU A 221 -3.07 1.79 8.65
CA LEU A 221 -2.69 3.03 9.33
C LEU A 221 -1.16 3.26 9.29
N ALA A 222 -0.37 2.21 9.49
CA ALA A 222 1.10 2.31 9.37
C ALA A 222 1.51 2.68 7.95
N THR A 223 0.88 2.09 6.94
CA THR A 223 1.13 2.44 5.53
C THR A 223 0.74 3.90 5.23
N ALA A 224 -0.41 4.36 5.74
CA ALA A 224 -0.83 5.75 5.63
C ALA A 224 0.14 6.72 6.34
N TYR A 225 0.66 6.34 7.51
CA TYR A 225 1.66 7.12 8.23
C TYR A 225 2.94 7.31 7.40
N LYS A 226 3.43 6.24 6.75
CA LYS A 226 4.58 6.30 5.83
C LYS A 226 4.29 7.20 4.62
N GLN A 227 3.07 7.12 4.08
CA GLN A 227 2.63 8.02 3.00
C GLN A 227 2.71 9.49 3.41
N VAL A 228 2.51 9.84 4.68
CA VAL A 228 2.62 11.22 5.16
C VAL A 228 4.06 11.62 5.48
N ASN A 229 4.83 10.75 6.15
CA ASN A 229 6.04 11.15 6.86
C ASN A 229 7.35 10.63 6.24
N GLU A 230 7.31 9.57 5.43
CA GLU A 230 8.52 8.96 4.87
C GLU A 230 8.70 9.31 3.38
N MET A 231 9.94 9.48 2.95
CA MET A 231 10.26 9.60 1.52
C MET A 231 10.30 8.21 0.88
N PRO A 232 9.83 8.05 -0.38
CA PRO A 232 9.92 6.77 -1.05
C PRO A 232 11.39 6.37 -1.24
N PRO A 233 11.73 5.08 -1.14
CA PRO A 233 13.08 4.62 -1.49
C PRO A 233 13.43 5.02 -2.93
N SER A 234 14.71 5.22 -3.24
CA SER A 234 15.13 5.48 -4.63
C SER A 234 14.78 4.29 -5.51
N ILE A 235 14.22 4.55 -6.69
CA ILE A 235 13.94 3.49 -7.67
C ILE A 235 15.27 2.92 -8.17
N ARG A 236 16.27 3.78 -8.40
CA ARG A 236 17.58 3.36 -8.92
C ARG A 236 18.41 2.53 -7.94
N SER A 237 18.11 2.56 -6.64
CA SER A 237 18.73 1.63 -5.68
C SER A 237 18.15 0.21 -5.77
N LEU A 238 16.93 0.07 -6.28
CA LEU A 238 16.25 -1.22 -6.49
C LEU A 238 16.38 -1.73 -7.93
N VAL A 239 16.44 -0.79 -8.87
CA VAL A 239 16.34 -1.00 -10.31
C VAL A 239 17.37 -0.10 -10.98
N ALA A 240 18.62 -0.56 -11.04
CA ALA A 240 19.77 0.24 -11.48
C ALA A 240 19.64 0.75 -12.94
N ASP A 241 18.88 0.03 -13.78
CA ASP A 241 18.60 0.38 -15.18
C ASP A 241 17.48 1.43 -15.34
N CYS A 242 16.85 1.89 -14.25
CA CYS A 242 15.84 2.94 -14.32
C CYS A 242 16.44 4.28 -14.79
N PRO A 243 15.93 4.88 -15.88
CA PRO A 243 16.40 6.17 -16.36
C PRO A 243 16.13 7.29 -15.36
N VAL A 244 17.15 8.13 -15.13
CA VAL A 244 17.07 9.30 -14.23
C VAL A 244 15.86 10.20 -14.49
N PRO A 245 15.51 10.52 -15.76
CA PRO A 245 14.35 11.38 -16.01
C PRO A 245 13.03 10.77 -15.53
N LEU A 246 12.88 9.45 -15.59
CA LEU A 246 11.65 8.78 -15.15
C LEU A 246 11.56 8.72 -13.63
N GLU A 247 12.67 8.44 -12.93
CA GLU A 247 12.71 8.51 -11.47
C GLU A 247 12.38 9.93 -10.97
N ALA A 248 12.88 10.97 -11.65
CA ALA A 248 12.55 12.35 -11.34
C ALA A 248 11.04 12.64 -11.51
N ILE A 249 10.40 12.12 -12.56
CA ILE A 249 8.95 12.24 -12.76
C ILE A 249 8.19 11.58 -11.61
N VAL A 250 8.56 10.35 -11.21
CA VAL A 250 7.93 9.64 -10.09
C VAL A 250 8.11 10.42 -8.78
N ALA A 251 9.32 10.88 -8.49
CA ALA A 251 9.62 11.66 -7.28
C ALA A 251 8.81 12.96 -7.22
N LYS A 252 8.62 13.63 -8.35
CA LYS A 252 7.78 14.83 -8.44
C LYS A 252 6.31 14.53 -8.17
N CYS A 253 5.75 13.46 -8.74
CA CYS A 253 4.39 13.02 -8.41
C CYS A 253 4.23 12.71 -6.92
N MET A 254 5.23 12.06 -6.32
CA MET A 254 5.20 11.59 -4.93
C MET A 254 5.71 12.63 -3.91
N THR A 255 5.83 13.90 -4.30
CA THR A 255 6.23 14.95 -3.37
C THR A 255 5.12 15.17 -2.33
N LYS A 256 5.47 15.26 -1.04
CA LYS A 256 4.48 15.33 0.04
C LYS A 256 3.62 16.58 -0.04
N ASN A 257 4.23 17.74 -0.28
CA ASN A 257 3.51 18.98 -0.53
C ASN A 257 2.88 18.95 -1.93
N ALA A 258 1.55 19.02 -2.00
CA ALA A 258 0.79 19.03 -3.25
C ALA A 258 1.14 20.23 -4.16
N GLU A 259 1.58 21.36 -3.62
CA GLU A 259 2.03 22.53 -4.39
C GLU A 259 3.33 22.32 -5.16
N MET A 260 4.11 21.32 -4.76
CA MET A 260 5.39 21.00 -5.39
C MET A 260 5.28 19.86 -6.43
N ARG A 261 4.08 19.28 -6.58
CA ARG A 261 3.78 18.26 -7.61
C ARG A 261 3.54 18.93 -8.97
N TYR A 262 3.15 18.14 -9.97
CA TYR A 262 2.60 18.71 -11.19
C TYR A 262 1.30 19.47 -10.90
N ALA A 263 1.11 20.60 -11.58
CA ALA A 263 -0.07 21.43 -11.39
C ALA A 263 -1.34 20.76 -11.95
N SER A 264 -1.19 19.91 -12.98
CA SER A 264 -2.29 19.18 -13.61
C SER A 264 -1.86 17.82 -14.18
N ALA A 265 -2.83 16.96 -14.44
CA ALA A 265 -2.61 15.68 -15.13
C ALA A 265 -2.11 15.86 -16.58
N ASP A 266 -2.50 16.95 -17.26
CA ASP A 266 -1.97 17.28 -18.59
C ASP A 266 -0.45 17.51 -18.56
N GLN A 267 0.03 18.25 -17.55
CA GLN A 267 1.46 18.51 -17.38
C GLN A 267 2.25 17.22 -17.13
N LEU A 268 1.72 16.31 -16.30
CA LEU A 268 2.32 15.00 -16.06
C LEU A 268 2.32 14.15 -17.34
N ARG A 269 1.20 14.11 -18.08
CA ARG A 269 1.09 13.39 -19.34
C ARG A 269 2.13 13.86 -20.36
N ASP A 270 2.27 15.18 -20.50
CA ASP A 270 3.26 15.77 -21.40
C ASP A 270 4.69 15.42 -20.99
N ASP A 271 4.98 15.36 -19.69
CA ASP A 271 6.32 15.00 -19.22
C ASP A 271 6.66 13.53 -19.44
N LEU A 272 5.69 12.64 -19.27
CA LEU A 272 5.81 11.23 -19.63
C LEU A 272 6.00 11.04 -21.15
N ARG A 273 5.29 11.81 -21.98
CA ARG A 273 5.46 11.81 -23.45
C ARG A 273 6.85 12.28 -23.84
N ARG A 274 7.35 13.37 -23.23
CA ARG A 274 8.71 13.87 -23.43
C ARG A 274 9.74 12.78 -23.14
N PHE A 275 9.61 12.13 -21.98
CA PHE A 275 10.47 11.01 -21.61
C PHE A 275 10.45 9.88 -22.66
N VAL A 276 9.27 9.42 -23.08
CA VAL A 276 9.12 8.35 -24.08
C VAL A 276 9.74 8.74 -25.43
N SER A 277 9.74 10.04 -25.75
CA SER A 277 10.27 10.59 -27.00
C SER A 277 11.76 10.97 -26.91
N GLY A 278 12.39 10.82 -25.73
CA GLY A 278 13.78 11.23 -25.49
C GLY A 278 13.98 12.75 -25.38
N GLU A 279 12.91 13.51 -25.20
CA GLU A 279 12.95 14.97 -25.01
C GLU A 279 13.31 15.32 -23.55
N PRO A 280 13.89 16.51 -23.29
CA PRO A 280 14.08 17.01 -21.93
C PRO A 280 12.76 17.09 -21.14
N THR A 281 12.78 16.53 -19.93
CA THR A 281 11.62 16.48 -19.03
C THR A 281 11.61 17.65 -18.05
N LEU A 282 10.42 18.15 -17.73
CA LEU A 282 10.18 19.23 -16.77
C LEU A 282 10.71 18.85 -15.38
N ALA A 283 10.51 17.60 -14.96
CA ALA A 283 11.09 17.12 -13.70
C ALA A 283 12.63 17.21 -13.69
N MET A 284 13.29 16.89 -14.80
CA MET A 284 14.75 17.01 -14.89
C MET A 284 15.21 18.45 -14.93
N ASP A 285 14.49 19.34 -15.61
CA ASP A 285 14.81 20.76 -15.64
C ASP A 285 14.68 21.40 -14.26
N GLU A 286 13.71 20.97 -13.44
CA GLU A 286 13.62 21.38 -12.03
C GLU A 286 14.75 20.80 -11.17
N VAL A 287 15.12 19.54 -11.36
CA VAL A 287 16.26 18.93 -10.66
C VAL A 287 17.55 19.69 -11.01
N ARG A 288 17.77 19.99 -12.30
CA ARG A 288 18.89 20.82 -12.76
C ARG A 288 18.83 22.21 -12.15
N ALA A 289 17.69 22.89 -12.18
CA ALA A 289 17.52 24.21 -11.59
C ALA A 289 17.85 24.24 -10.09
N ARG A 290 17.53 23.17 -9.35
CA ARG A 290 17.89 23.00 -7.93
C ARG A 290 19.37 22.66 -7.73
N GLN A 291 19.98 21.92 -8.65
CA GLN A 291 21.38 21.49 -8.59
C GLN A 291 22.36 22.52 -9.20
N GLY A 292 21.85 23.54 -9.90
CA GLY A 292 22.59 24.69 -10.42
C GLY A 292 22.04 25.17 -11.78
N LYS A 293 21.87 26.48 -11.99
CA LYS A 293 21.86 27.00 -13.37
C LYS A 293 23.27 26.86 -13.97
N PRO A 294 23.43 26.52 -15.26
CA PRO A 294 22.57 25.71 -16.15
C PRO A 294 23.38 24.59 -16.88
N PRO A 295 22.72 23.80 -17.74
CA PRO A 295 23.22 23.76 -19.11
C PRO A 295 22.09 24.17 -20.06
N LEU A 296 22.24 25.34 -20.69
CA LEU A 296 21.47 25.69 -21.88
C LEU A 296 22.21 25.15 -23.12
N ALA A 297 21.39 24.89 -24.15
CA ALA A 297 21.56 24.06 -25.34
C ALA A 297 22.88 24.12 -26.12
N ALA A 298 23.09 23.07 -26.91
CA ALA A 298 24.12 22.91 -27.94
C ALA A 298 23.97 23.85 -29.17
N SER A 299 23.33 25.02 -29.02
CA SER A 299 23.10 25.98 -30.10
C SER A 299 23.99 27.23 -30.04
N ASP A 300 24.86 27.38 -29.04
CA ASP A 300 25.72 28.57 -28.87
C ASP A 300 27.20 28.33 -29.22
N LEU A 301 27.48 27.46 -30.20
CA LEU A 301 28.84 27.05 -30.58
C LEU A 301 29.60 28.01 -31.52
N ASP A 302 29.06 29.18 -31.87
CA ASP A 302 29.61 30.00 -32.97
C ASP A 302 30.23 31.35 -32.59
N GLN A 303 30.56 31.60 -31.31
CA GLN A 303 31.35 32.79 -30.95
C GLN A 303 32.49 32.48 -29.98
N ALA A 304 33.41 31.61 -30.42
CA ALA A 304 34.74 31.52 -29.85
C ALA A 304 35.72 32.32 -30.71
N THR A 305 36.01 33.58 -30.36
CA THR A 305 37.27 34.24 -30.71
C THR A 305 37.61 35.33 -29.69
N THR A 306 38.89 35.33 -29.26
CA THR A 306 39.65 36.43 -28.60
C THR A 306 39.36 36.75 -27.12
N MET A 307 40.22 36.32 -26.17
CA MET A 307 41.51 36.95 -25.77
C MET A 307 41.93 36.58 -24.33
N MET A 308 43.18 36.09 -24.26
CA MET A 308 44.20 36.20 -23.20
C MET A 308 44.10 35.43 -21.87
N ALA A 309 45.17 34.66 -21.63
CA ALA A 309 45.65 34.05 -20.39
C ALA A 309 46.81 34.90 -19.80
N PRO A 310 47.63 34.46 -18.81
CA PRO A 310 47.47 33.48 -17.71
C PRO A 310 47.96 34.07 -16.34
N VAL A 311 48.08 33.23 -15.29
CA VAL A 311 49.18 33.14 -14.25
C VAL A 311 48.73 32.15 -13.15
N SER A 312 49.23 30.91 -13.18
CA SER A 312 50.20 30.25 -12.25
C SER A 312 49.69 29.92 -10.84
N GLN A 313 50.14 28.90 -10.09
CA GLN A 313 50.55 27.49 -10.23
C GLN A 313 50.87 27.03 -8.78
N GLU A 314 50.50 25.81 -8.36
CA GLU A 314 51.18 24.92 -7.36
C GLU A 314 50.20 23.81 -6.95
N ALA A 315 50.31 22.54 -7.38
CA ALA A 315 51.34 21.51 -7.20
C ALA A 315 51.18 20.74 -5.86
N GLY A 316 50.91 19.44 -5.98
CA GLY A 316 50.79 18.48 -4.89
C GLY A 316 50.53 17.08 -5.43
N ASP A 317 51.62 16.41 -5.82
CA ASP A 317 51.70 15.06 -6.40
C ASP A 317 51.13 13.94 -5.51
N THR A 318 50.62 12.87 -6.13
CA THR A 318 51.15 11.50 -5.90
C THR A 318 50.65 10.48 -6.95
N ALA A 319 51.59 10.13 -7.83
CA ALA A 319 51.96 8.80 -8.33
C ALA A 319 50.90 7.79 -8.87
N SER A 320 50.97 7.63 -10.18
CA SER A 320 50.52 6.56 -11.09
C SER A 320 51.13 5.17 -10.78
N MET A 321 50.55 4.04 -11.24
CA MET A 321 50.86 3.31 -12.51
C MET A 321 50.23 1.88 -12.49
N PRO A 322 50.30 1.02 -13.54
CA PRO A 322 49.67 1.06 -14.89
C PRO A 322 48.86 -0.27 -15.17
N ILE A 323 48.12 -0.50 -16.29
CA ILE A 323 48.53 -1.18 -17.57
C ILE A 323 47.18 -1.58 -18.27
N THR A 324 46.77 -0.94 -19.37
CA THR A 324 46.83 -1.33 -20.82
C THR A 324 45.59 -2.09 -21.37
N PRO A 325 45.05 -1.72 -22.56
CA PRO A 325 43.79 -2.21 -23.13
C PRO A 325 43.98 -3.30 -24.20
N GLN A 326 42.93 -4.10 -24.46
CA GLN A 326 42.85 -4.94 -25.67
C GLN A 326 41.48 -4.83 -26.37
N THR A 327 41.53 -4.12 -27.50
CA THR A 327 41.00 -4.42 -28.84
C THR A 327 39.82 -5.40 -29.05
N THR A 328 38.74 -4.83 -29.61
CA THR A 328 37.97 -5.23 -30.82
C THR A 328 37.65 -6.69 -31.12
N VAL A 329 36.35 -7.00 -31.24
CA VAL A 329 35.74 -7.60 -32.45
C VAL A 329 34.27 -7.10 -32.59
N MET A 330 33.92 -6.53 -33.74
CA MET A 330 32.54 -6.40 -34.27
C MET A 330 32.40 -7.36 -35.48
N PRO A 331 31.24 -7.47 -36.15
CA PRO A 331 29.92 -7.99 -35.75
C PRO A 331 29.54 -9.19 -36.67
N PRO A 332 28.26 -9.62 -36.71
CA PRO A 332 27.61 -9.53 -38.03
C PRO A 332 26.20 -8.94 -37.99
N THR A 333 25.84 -8.36 -39.14
CA THR A 333 24.59 -7.68 -39.48
C THR A 333 23.66 -8.62 -40.26
N MET A 334 22.37 -8.22 -40.32
CA MET A 334 21.23 -8.67 -41.17
C MET A 334 20.32 -9.74 -40.52
N ALA A 335 18.98 -9.66 -40.53
CA ALA A 335 17.98 -8.71 -41.03
C ALA A 335 16.61 -9.08 -40.35
N PRO A 336 15.48 -8.39 -40.61
CA PRO A 336 14.29 -8.40 -39.77
C PRO A 336 13.41 -9.63 -40.00
N VAL A 337 12.68 -10.06 -38.96
CA VAL A 337 11.58 -11.00 -39.10
C VAL A 337 10.34 -10.41 -38.42
N GLU A 338 9.44 -9.87 -39.25
CA GLU A 338 8.01 -9.90 -39.01
C GLU A 338 7.58 -11.37 -38.85
N THR A 339 6.80 -11.65 -37.81
CA THR A 339 5.57 -12.48 -37.78
C THR A 339 5.40 -13.02 -36.37
N LEU A 340 4.36 -12.56 -35.69
CA LEU A 340 3.84 -13.21 -34.48
C LEU A 340 3.47 -14.66 -34.82
N PRO A 341 3.76 -15.65 -33.96
CA PRO A 341 3.17 -16.97 -34.14
C PRO A 341 1.65 -16.85 -33.94
N GLU A 342 0.93 -17.12 -35.02
CA GLU A 342 -0.47 -17.50 -35.01
C GLU A 342 -0.58 -18.77 -34.16
N TYR A 343 -1.33 -18.69 -33.06
CA TYR A 343 -1.62 -19.85 -32.22
C TYR A 343 -3.08 -20.23 -32.41
N GLU A 344 -3.25 -21.48 -32.81
CA GLU A 344 -4.52 -22.16 -33.10
C GLU A 344 -5.46 -22.16 -31.89
N ASP A 345 -6.76 -22.15 -32.20
CA ASP A 345 -7.89 -22.31 -31.30
C ASP A 345 -7.71 -23.51 -30.35
N ASP A 346 -7.34 -23.25 -29.09
CA ASP A 346 -7.49 -24.22 -28.02
C ASP A 346 -8.86 -24.07 -27.36
N ALA A 347 -9.70 -25.03 -27.70
CA ALA A 347 -11.02 -25.30 -27.18
C ALA A 347 -11.09 -25.29 -25.63
N PRO A 348 -12.27 -25.00 -25.05
CA PRO A 348 -12.43 -24.74 -23.62
C PRO A 348 -12.06 -25.94 -22.74
N SER A 349 -11.20 -25.70 -21.75
CA SER A 349 -10.86 -26.66 -20.70
C SER A 349 -12.10 -27.02 -19.86
N LYS A 350 -12.61 -28.22 -20.10
CA LYS A 350 -13.77 -28.81 -19.45
C LYS A 350 -13.45 -29.26 -18.01
N ARG A 351 -13.42 -28.33 -17.06
CA ARG A 351 -13.54 -28.66 -15.62
C ARG A 351 -15.02 -28.76 -15.21
N SER A 352 -15.73 -29.80 -15.67
CA SER A 352 -17.09 -30.11 -15.20
C SER A 352 -17.62 -31.53 -15.53
N TYR A 353 -16.78 -32.54 -15.82
CA TYR A 353 -17.27 -33.87 -16.22
C TYR A 353 -17.09 -35.03 -15.22
N ILE A 354 -16.58 -34.81 -14.01
CA ILE A 354 -16.36 -35.92 -13.06
C ILE A 354 -17.65 -36.32 -12.30
N ILE A 355 -18.64 -35.44 -12.16
CA ILE A 355 -19.89 -35.78 -11.44
C ILE A 355 -20.97 -36.35 -12.40
N GLY A 356 -20.94 -36.02 -13.69
CA GLY A 356 -21.91 -36.51 -14.68
C GLY A 356 -21.62 -37.91 -15.24
N ALA A 357 -20.35 -38.32 -15.28
CA ALA A 357 -19.95 -39.64 -15.80
C ALA A 357 -20.32 -40.80 -14.85
N VAL A 358 -20.41 -40.52 -13.54
CA VAL A 358 -20.78 -41.52 -12.53
C VAL A 358 -22.27 -41.90 -12.63
N VAL A 359 -23.15 -40.94 -12.96
CA VAL A 359 -24.60 -41.21 -13.05
C VAL A 359 -25.00 -41.88 -14.37
N ALA A 360 -24.37 -41.51 -15.50
CA ALA A 360 -24.60 -42.21 -16.78
C ALA A 360 -23.97 -43.62 -16.78
N GLY A 361 -22.83 -43.79 -16.10
CA GLY A 361 -22.20 -45.09 -15.88
C GLY A 361 -23.07 -46.02 -15.03
N LEU A 362 -23.71 -45.52 -13.96
CA LEU A 362 -24.61 -46.34 -13.12
C LEU A 362 -25.87 -46.81 -13.84
N VAL A 363 -26.41 -46.04 -14.79
CA VAL A 363 -27.61 -46.43 -15.57
C VAL A 363 -27.26 -47.46 -16.66
N ILE A 364 -26.08 -47.34 -17.28
CA ILE A 364 -25.59 -48.32 -18.26
C ILE A 364 -25.15 -49.61 -17.57
N ILE A 365 -24.52 -49.51 -16.38
CA ILE A 365 -24.16 -50.66 -15.53
C ILE A 365 -25.42 -51.36 -15.00
N GLY A 366 -26.47 -50.63 -14.59
CA GLY A 366 -27.75 -51.22 -14.19
C GLY A 366 -28.47 -51.97 -15.34
N GLY A 367 -28.42 -51.42 -16.56
CA GLY A 367 -28.98 -52.07 -17.76
C GLY A 367 -28.18 -53.30 -18.20
N ILE A 368 -26.86 -53.28 -18.05
CA ILE A 368 -25.98 -54.43 -18.34
C ILE A 368 -26.10 -55.51 -17.24
N ILE A 369 -26.31 -55.13 -15.97
CA ILE A 369 -26.60 -56.05 -14.87
C ILE A 369 -27.95 -56.76 -15.07
N PHE A 370 -28.99 -56.09 -15.58
CA PHE A 370 -30.27 -56.73 -15.89
C PHE A 370 -30.20 -57.70 -17.08
N LEU A 371 -29.33 -57.42 -18.06
CA LEU A 371 -29.15 -58.30 -19.23
C LEU A 371 -28.20 -59.49 -18.95
N ILE A 372 -27.23 -59.34 -18.05
CA ILE A 372 -26.27 -60.40 -17.66
C ILE A 372 -26.82 -61.32 -16.56
N THR A 373 -27.72 -60.85 -15.69
CA THR A 373 -28.35 -61.70 -14.66
C THR A 373 -29.37 -62.71 -15.20
N SER A 374 -29.76 -62.61 -16.47
CA SER A 374 -30.72 -63.55 -17.07
C SER A 374 -30.09 -64.77 -17.74
N LEU A 375 -28.77 -64.82 -17.99
CA LEU A 375 -28.12 -65.92 -18.74
C LEU A 375 -26.65 -66.12 -18.29
N GLY A 376 -26.41 -67.09 -17.39
CA GLY A 376 -25.11 -67.75 -17.26
C GLY A 376 -24.43 -67.64 -15.88
N GLY A 377 -24.47 -68.72 -15.11
CA GLY A 377 -23.81 -68.83 -13.81
C GLY A 377 -22.29 -68.72 -13.88
N SER A 378 -21.69 -68.05 -12.89
CA SER A 378 -20.25 -68.05 -12.67
C SER A 378 -19.97 -68.15 -11.18
N SER A 379 -19.08 -69.06 -10.83
CA SER A 379 -18.71 -69.50 -9.50
C SER A 379 -18.13 -68.34 -8.68
N ALA A 380 -18.76 -68.00 -7.56
CA ALA A 380 -18.23 -67.00 -6.63
C ALA A 380 -17.08 -67.61 -5.82
N LEU A 381 -15.93 -66.93 -5.76
CA LEU A 381 -14.76 -67.33 -4.98
C LEU A 381 -14.75 -66.57 -3.65
N THR A 382 -14.42 -67.23 -2.55
CA THR A 382 -14.31 -66.59 -1.24
C THR A 382 -12.96 -65.87 -1.12
N ILE A 383 -12.98 -64.60 -0.72
CA ILE A 383 -11.79 -63.78 -0.52
C ILE A 383 -11.08 -64.23 0.77
N PRO A 384 -9.79 -64.63 0.70
CA PRO A 384 -8.98 -64.90 1.89
C PRO A 384 -8.84 -63.67 2.79
N ASN A 385 -8.88 -63.87 4.11
CA ASN A 385 -8.56 -62.82 5.07
C ASN A 385 -7.03 -62.71 5.23
N VAL A 386 -6.48 -61.58 4.78
CA VAL A 386 -5.07 -61.24 4.84
C VAL A 386 -4.79 -60.06 5.79
N SER A 387 -5.79 -59.63 6.55
CA SER A 387 -5.63 -58.61 7.60
C SER A 387 -4.65 -59.11 8.67
N GLY A 388 -3.62 -58.31 8.99
CA GLY A 388 -2.56 -58.68 9.92
C GLY A 388 -1.42 -59.55 9.33
N GLN A 389 -1.44 -59.86 8.04
CA GLN A 389 -0.31 -60.49 7.34
C GLN A 389 0.65 -59.41 6.79
N SER A 390 1.91 -59.78 6.53
CA SER A 390 2.87 -58.89 5.85
C SER A 390 2.47 -58.70 4.39
N CYS A 391 2.83 -57.56 3.77
CA CYS A 391 2.41 -57.27 2.39
C CYS A 391 2.77 -58.41 1.41
N ASP A 392 3.98 -58.96 1.50
CA ASP A 392 4.42 -60.03 0.60
C ASP A 392 3.56 -61.29 0.71
N VAL A 393 3.16 -61.66 1.93
CA VAL A 393 2.32 -62.83 2.20
C VAL A 393 0.87 -62.54 1.81
N ALA A 394 0.36 -61.35 2.11
CA ALA A 394 -0.99 -60.94 1.75
C ALA A 394 -1.20 -60.90 0.24
N LYS A 395 -0.22 -60.35 -0.50
CA LYS A 395 -0.23 -60.29 -1.96
C LYS A 395 -0.19 -61.68 -2.58
N ALA A 396 0.75 -62.54 -2.15
CA ALA A 396 0.83 -63.91 -2.63
C ALA A 396 -0.45 -64.73 -2.32
N THR A 397 -1.07 -64.51 -1.17
CA THR A 397 -2.32 -65.19 -0.77
C THR A 397 -3.51 -64.76 -1.65
N LEU A 398 -3.61 -63.46 -1.98
CA LEU A 398 -4.69 -62.95 -2.84
C LEU A 398 -4.47 -63.30 -4.32
N GLU A 399 -3.23 -63.24 -4.82
CA GLU A 399 -2.88 -63.61 -6.19
C GLU A 399 -3.06 -65.12 -6.43
N SER A 400 -2.72 -65.98 -5.46
CA SER A 400 -2.96 -67.43 -5.53
C SER A 400 -4.45 -67.80 -5.47
N ALA A 401 -5.26 -66.96 -4.81
CA ALA A 401 -6.73 -67.02 -4.84
C ALA A 401 -7.35 -66.35 -6.09
N LYS A 402 -6.51 -65.91 -7.05
CA LYS A 402 -6.87 -65.29 -8.33
C LYS A 402 -7.55 -63.91 -8.24
N PHE A 403 -7.20 -63.12 -7.23
CA PHE A 403 -7.62 -61.72 -7.09
C PHE A 403 -6.50 -60.75 -7.50
N VAL A 404 -6.89 -59.54 -7.93
CA VAL A 404 -5.96 -58.45 -8.25
C VAL A 404 -5.73 -57.62 -6.99
N VAL A 405 -4.48 -57.27 -6.67
CA VAL A 405 -4.16 -56.54 -5.43
C VAL A 405 -3.93 -55.06 -5.72
N ALA A 406 -4.68 -54.19 -5.07
CA ALA A 406 -4.42 -52.75 -5.02
C ALA A 406 -3.87 -52.36 -3.64
N ILE A 407 -2.97 -51.37 -3.58
CA ILE A 407 -2.34 -50.91 -2.34
C ILE A 407 -2.74 -49.47 -2.07
N SER A 408 -3.12 -49.17 -0.82
CA SER A 408 -3.51 -47.83 -0.37
C SER A 408 -2.79 -47.49 0.95
N PRO A 409 -2.00 -46.40 1.01
CA PRO A 409 -1.65 -45.48 -0.07
C PRO A 409 -0.84 -46.12 -1.21
N ALA A 410 -1.00 -45.66 -2.45
CA ALA A 410 -0.31 -46.22 -3.62
C ALA A 410 1.24 -46.09 -3.56
N GLU A 411 1.75 -45.23 -2.68
CA GLU A 411 3.18 -45.01 -2.43
C GLU A 411 3.78 -46.02 -1.43
N THR A 412 2.97 -46.88 -0.82
CA THR A 412 3.45 -47.88 0.14
C THR A 412 4.32 -48.92 -0.57
N VAL A 413 5.59 -48.98 -0.17
CA VAL A 413 6.51 -50.05 -0.59
C VAL A 413 6.11 -51.33 0.14
N CYS A 414 5.79 -52.37 -0.62
CA CYS A 414 5.51 -53.67 -0.05
C CYS A 414 6.80 -54.35 0.39
N ASP A 415 6.92 -54.55 1.70
CA ASP A 415 8.01 -55.26 2.34
C ASP A 415 7.50 -56.19 3.46
N ALA A 416 8.40 -57.01 4.02
CA ALA A 416 8.11 -57.95 5.10
C ALA A 416 7.78 -57.28 6.46
N THR A 417 7.92 -55.96 6.58
CA THR A 417 7.74 -55.20 7.83
C THR A 417 6.40 -54.47 7.91
N GLN A 418 5.74 -54.24 6.77
CA GLN A 418 4.41 -53.61 6.70
C GLN A 418 3.29 -54.64 6.82
N LEU A 419 2.47 -54.49 7.87
CA LEU A 419 1.28 -55.31 8.11
C LEU A 419 0.04 -54.66 7.51
N VAL A 420 -0.80 -55.46 6.86
CA VAL A 420 -2.10 -55.03 6.33
C VAL A 420 -3.01 -54.63 7.50
N GLN A 421 -3.40 -53.35 7.57
CA GLN A 421 -4.29 -52.83 8.61
C GLN A 421 -5.75 -53.25 8.33
N SER A 422 -6.17 -53.17 7.07
CA SER A 422 -7.48 -53.63 6.63
C SER A 422 -7.49 -53.94 5.14
N GLN A 423 -8.49 -54.68 4.68
CA GLN A 423 -8.70 -55.01 3.27
C GLN A 423 -10.13 -54.67 2.83
N SER A 424 -10.29 -54.36 1.55
CA SER A 424 -11.61 -54.12 0.94
C SER A 424 -11.67 -54.76 -0.46
N PRO A 425 -12.58 -55.72 -0.73
CA PRO A 425 -13.62 -56.28 0.17
C PRO A 425 -13.05 -57.10 1.35
N ALA A 426 -13.90 -57.36 2.36
CA ALA A 426 -13.48 -57.97 3.62
C ALA A 426 -13.17 -59.47 3.45
N GLY A 427 -12.32 -60.00 4.33
CA GLY A 427 -12.01 -61.43 4.32
C GLY A 427 -13.26 -62.27 4.63
N GLY A 428 -13.58 -63.23 3.77
CA GLY A 428 -14.80 -64.04 3.83
C GLY A 428 -15.90 -63.61 2.85
N ASP A 429 -15.76 -62.45 2.21
CA ASP A 429 -16.70 -62.01 1.16
C ASP A 429 -16.55 -62.86 -0.10
N THR A 430 -17.60 -62.96 -0.90
CA THR A 430 -17.58 -63.67 -2.18
C THR A 430 -17.40 -62.69 -3.33
N ALA A 431 -16.36 -62.88 -4.14
CA ALA A 431 -16.01 -62.03 -5.27
C ALA A 431 -15.75 -62.87 -6.53
N LYS A 432 -15.74 -62.22 -7.69
CA LYS A 432 -15.45 -62.89 -8.96
C LYS A 432 -13.94 -63.07 -9.16
N GLU A 433 -13.56 -64.08 -9.95
CA GLU A 433 -12.17 -64.24 -10.41
C GLU A 433 -11.70 -62.95 -11.10
N GLY A 434 -10.54 -62.42 -10.69
CA GLY A 434 -9.97 -61.17 -11.20
C GLY A 434 -10.49 -59.88 -10.56
N GLU A 435 -11.33 -59.95 -9.53
CA GLU A 435 -11.78 -58.77 -8.78
C GLU A 435 -10.64 -58.15 -7.94
N THR A 436 -10.68 -56.82 -7.76
CA THR A 436 -9.62 -56.08 -7.08
C THR A 436 -9.86 -56.01 -5.58
N VAL A 437 -8.90 -56.50 -4.79
CA VAL A 437 -8.86 -56.38 -3.32
C VAL A 437 -7.83 -55.31 -2.95
N THR A 438 -8.28 -54.27 -2.26
CA THR A 438 -7.46 -53.14 -1.81
C THR A 438 -6.92 -53.41 -0.40
N LEU A 439 -5.60 -53.40 -0.24
CA LEU A 439 -4.90 -53.48 1.05
C LEU A 439 -4.64 -52.07 1.57
N VAL A 440 -5.08 -51.79 2.79
CA VAL A 440 -4.89 -50.49 3.47
C VAL A 440 -3.79 -50.60 4.51
N PHE A 441 -2.80 -49.71 4.43
CA PHE A 441 -1.66 -49.61 5.33
C PHE A 441 -1.70 -48.29 6.13
N PRO A 442 -1.09 -48.25 7.34
CA PRO A 442 -0.98 -47.02 8.11
C PRO A 442 -0.12 -45.97 7.38
N ALA A 443 -0.57 -44.71 7.37
CA ALA A 443 0.15 -43.62 6.73
C ALA A 443 1.50 -43.35 7.42
N ALA A 444 2.56 -43.12 6.64
CA ALA A 444 3.87 -42.76 7.18
C ALA A 444 3.81 -41.40 7.89
N THR A 445 4.20 -41.36 9.15
CA THR A 445 4.33 -40.12 9.93
C THR A 445 5.72 -39.54 9.77
N VAL A 446 5.80 -38.22 9.65
CA VAL A 446 7.04 -37.44 9.59
C VAL A 446 7.14 -36.60 10.86
N GLU A 447 8.36 -36.38 11.36
CA GLU A 447 8.58 -35.54 12.54
C GLU A 447 8.41 -34.05 12.17
N VAL A 448 7.59 -33.35 12.95
CA VAL A 448 7.32 -31.92 12.81
C VAL A 448 8.56 -31.10 13.19
N PRO A 449 9.11 -30.25 12.30
CA PRO A 449 10.29 -29.46 12.61
C PRO A 449 10.00 -28.42 13.71
N PRO A 450 10.92 -28.22 14.68
CA PRO A 450 10.80 -27.14 15.67
C PRO A 450 11.21 -25.80 15.03
N VAL A 451 10.26 -24.90 14.83
CA VAL A 451 10.49 -23.60 14.17
C VAL A 451 10.37 -22.39 15.10
N VAL A 452 10.12 -22.61 16.40
CA VAL A 452 10.06 -21.54 17.41
C VAL A 452 11.40 -20.81 17.50
N GLY A 453 11.36 -19.47 17.47
CA GLY A 453 12.54 -18.60 17.47
C GLY A 453 13.18 -18.33 16.10
N LEU A 454 12.72 -18.99 15.02
CA LEU A 454 13.17 -18.71 13.65
C LEU A 454 12.43 -17.50 13.06
N SER A 455 12.96 -16.93 11.96
CA SER A 455 12.19 -15.96 11.16
C SER A 455 11.03 -16.65 10.45
N GLU A 456 10.02 -15.88 10.05
CA GLU A 456 8.89 -16.42 9.27
C GLU A 456 9.37 -17.14 8.00
N GLU A 457 10.35 -16.58 7.27
CA GLU A 457 10.85 -17.22 6.05
C GLU A 457 11.58 -18.53 6.34
N ALA A 458 12.41 -18.57 7.39
CA ALA A 458 13.15 -19.76 7.80
C ALA A 458 12.21 -20.86 8.31
N ALA A 459 11.16 -20.49 9.07
CA ALA A 459 10.13 -21.40 9.53
C ALA A 459 9.34 -22.01 8.37
N ARG A 460 8.93 -21.20 7.38
CA ARG A 460 8.25 -21.65 6.17
C ARG A 460 9.09 -22.66 5.40
N ALA A 461 10.35 -22.33 5.13
CA ALA A 461 11.27 -23.21 4.41
C ALA A 461 11.47 -24.55 5.12
N SER A 462 11.56 -24.54 6.46
CA SER A 462 11.71 -25.78 7.25
C SER A 462 10.45 -26.65 7.24
N ILE A 463 9.26 -26.03 7.32
CA ILE A 463 7.96 -26.74 7.35
C ILE A 463 7.64 -27.34 5.97
N GLU A 464 7.77 -26.55 4.92
CA GLU A 464 7.51 -27.01 3.54
C GLU A 464 8.57 -28.04 3.10
N GLY A 465 9.83 -27.85 3.49
CA GLY A 465 10.90 -28.82 3.22
C GLY A 465 10.69 -30.18 3.90
N ALA A 466 10.00 -30.21 5.04
CA ALA A 466 9.60 -31.45 5.73
C ALA A 466 8.32 -32.08 5.15
N GLY A 467 7.68 -31.46 4.15
CA GLY A 467 6.48 -31.98 3.50
C GLY A 467 5.17 -31.66 4.21
N PHE A 468 5.15 -30.63 5.05
CA PHE A 468 3.95 -30.09 5.70
C PHE A 468 3.48 -28.79 5.03
N VAL A 469 2.24 -28.39 5.31
CA VAL A 469 1.67 -27.13 4.82
C VAL A 469 1.87 -26.04 5.87
N PHE A 470 2.55 -24.96 5.51
CA PHE A 470 2.71 -23.80 6.38
C PHE A 470 1.42 -22.98 6.43
N ALA A 471 0.91 -22.71 7.63
CA ALA A 471 -0.17 -21.75 7.87
C ALA A 471 0.28 -20.68 8.88
N LYS A 472 -0.02 -19.42 8.60
CA LYS A 472 0.21 -18.32 9.54
C LYS A 472 -1.02 -18.12 10.41
N GLY A 473 -0.85 -18.22 11.73
CA GLY A 473 -1.85 -17.86 12.74
C GLY A 473 -1.81 -16.36 13.07
N PRO A 474 -2.71 -15.87 13.94
CA PRO A 474 -2.69 -14.47 14.38
C PRO A 474 -1.39 -14.15 15.12
N ASP A 475 -0.84 -12.95 14.90
CA ASP A 475 0.35 -12.51 15.61
C ASP A 475 0.07 -12.40 17.12
N VAL A 476 1.05 -12.75 17.94
CA VAL A 476 0.95 -12.76 19.41
C VAL A 476 1.92 -11.77 20.01
N ILE A 477 1.50 -11.09 21.08
CA ILE A 477 2.42 -10.23 21.85
C ILE A 477 3.29 -11.17 22.70
N ASP A 478 4.57 -11.22 22.38
CA ASP A 478 5.52 -12.09 23.06
C ASP A 478 6.75 -11.29 23.53
N LYS A 479 7.05 -11.39 24.82
CA LYS A 479 8.15 -10.65 25.47
C LYS A 479 9.49 -11.37 25.37
N THR A 480 9.48 -12.64 24.98
CA THR A 480 10.64 -13.52 24.89
C THR A 480 11.23 -13.50 23.48
N TYR A 481 10.38 -13.48 22.45
CA TYR A 481 10.79 -13.53 21.05
C TYR A 481 10.68 -12.17 20.37
N ALA A 482 11.70 -11.81 19.58
CA ALA A 482 11.77 -10.53 18.89
C ALA A 482 10.68 -10.39 17.82
N LEU A 483 10.31 -9.15 17.49
CA LEU A 483 9.36 -8.84 16.41
C LEU A 483 9.77 -9.57 15.12
N GLY A 484 8.82 -10.29 14.51
CA GLY A 484 9.05 -11.01 13.26
C GLY A 484 9.64 -12.43 13.42
N THR A 485 9.78 -12.93 14.64
CA THR A 485 10.21 -14.31 14.91
C THR A 485 9.04 -15.18 15.40
N VAL A 486 9.10 -16.49 15.17
CA VAL A 486 8.05 -17.43 15.61
C VAL A 486 8.00 -17.49 17.14
N ALA A 487 6.88 -17.05 17.72
CA ALA A 487 6.61 -17.15 19.15
C ALA A 487 5.99 -18.51 19.52
N MET A 488 5.13 -19.04 18.66
CA MET A 488 4.39 -20.27 18.92
C MET A 488 4.16 -21.05 17.63
N GLN A 489 4.13 -22.38 17.73
CA GLN A 489 3.77 -23.28 16.64
C GLN A 489 2.79 -24.36 17.13
N THR A 490 1.85 -24.76 16.28
CA THR A 490 0.88 -25.84 16.53
C THR A 490 0.72 -26.70 15.28
N PRO A 491 0.92 -28.04 15.32
CA PRO A 491 1.38 -28.84 16.46
C PRO A 491 2.81 -28.54 16.92
N ALA A 492 3.14 -28.84 18.18
CA ALA A 492 4.46 -28.56 18.74
C ALA A 492 5.59 -29.27 17.96
N GLY A 493 6.77 -28.67 17.95
CA GLY A 493 7.95 -29.28 17.32
C GLY A 493 8.27 -30.65 17.91
N ARG A 494 8.83 -31.53 17.08
CA ARG A 494 9.18 -32.93 17.39
C ARG A 494 7.99 -33.88 17.59
N THR A 495 6.78 -33.46 17.23
CA THR A 495 5.61 -34.34 17.18
C THR A 495 5.58 -35.15 15.87
N GLN A 496 4.92 -36.30 15.87
CA GLN A 496 4.76 -37.12 14.66
C GLN A 496 3.43 -36.77 13.98
N LEU A 497 3.49 -36.38 12.70
CA LEU A 497 2.32 -35.94 11.95
C LEU A 497 2.37 -36.51 10.53
N ALA A 498 1.20 -36.82 9.94
CA ALA A 498 1.14 -37.31 8.58
C ALA A 498 1.62 -36.23 7.59
N LYS A 499 2.33 -36.64 6.54
CA LYS A 499 2.80 -35.73 5.50
C LYS A 499 1.61 -35.02 4.83
N GLY A 500 1.73 -33.72 4.59
CA GLY A 500 0.65 -32.89 4.01
C GLY A 500 -0.28 -32.20 5.03
N GLU A 501 -0.14 -32.49 6.32
CA GLU A 501 -0.87 -31.81 7.39
C GLU A 501 -0.40 -30.36 7.61
N ILE A 502 -1.26 -29.54 8.23
CA ILE A 502 -1.05 -28.11 8.42
C ILE A 502 -0.32 -27.83 9.74
N ILE A 503 0.77 -27.07 9.68
CA ILE A 503 1.44 -26.50 10.85
C ILE A 503 1.15 -25.00 10.89
N THR A 504 0.45 -24.58 11.95
CA THR A 504 0.14 -23.17 12.22
C THR A 504 1.25 -22.53 13.04
N VAL A 505 1.70 -21.37 12.60
CA VAL A 505 2.80 -20.61 13.21
C VAL A 505 2.30 -19.21 13.57
N ASN A 506 2.46 -18.80 14.83
CA ASN A 506 2.14 -17.46 15.32
C ASN A 506 3.44 -16.67 15.50
N ILE A 507 3.50 -15.49 14.88
CA ILE A 507 4.67 -14.61 14.90
C ILE A 507 4.59 -13.66 16.10
N SER A 508 5.72 -13.38 16.73
CA SER A 508 5.82 -12.35 17.77
C SER A 508 5.60 -10.97 17.16
N GLY A 509 4.60 -10.25 17.65
CA GLY A 509 4.36 -8.82 17.41
C GLY A 509 5.26 -7.90 18.25
N GLY A 510 6.29 -8.43 18.90
CA GLY A 510 7.20 -7.69 19.77
C GLY A 510 6.66 -7.46 21.20
N ASN A 511 7.31 -6.55 21.93
CA ASN A 511 7.07 -6.32 23.36
C ASN A 511 5.93 -5.33 23.69
N GLY A 512 5.26 -4.75 22.68
CA GLY A 512 4.16 -3.80 22.87
C GLY A 512 4.58 -2.37 23.26
N GLN A 513 5.85 -1.99 23.04
CA GLN A 513 6.34 -0.63 23.32
C GLN A 513 6.07 0.33 22.16
N LEU A 514 5.65 1.55 22.49
CA LEU A 514 5.30 2.62 21.57
C LEU A 514 6.30 3.78 21.70
N ALA A 515 6.77 4.30 20.57
CA ALA A 515 7.67 5.45 20.57
C ALA A 515 6.91 6.73 20.96
N VAL A 516 7.53 7.61 21.76
CA VAL A 516 7.02 8.95 22.04
C VAL A 516 6.88 9.70 20.71
N PRO A 517 5.68 10.10 20.28
CA PRO A 517 5.45 10.71 18.98
C PRO A 517 6.12 12.08 18.85
N THR A 518 6.83 12.32 17.75
CA THR A 518 7.45 13.64 17.47
C THR A 518 6.42 14.74 17.24
N VAL A 519 5.22 14.37 16.77
CA VAL A 519 4.11 15.29 16.48
C VAL A 519 3.61 16.07 17.69
N VAL A 520 3.96 15.66 18.92
CA VAL A 520 3.53 16.38 20.13
C VAL A 520 4.30 17.68 20.35
N VAL A 521 5.51 17.80 19.81
CA VAL A 521 6.31 19.03 19.87
C VAL A 521 5.79 20.00 18.81
N GLY A 522 5.57 21.26 19.18
CA GLY A 522 5.00 22.28 18.30
C GLY A 522 3.47 22.30 18.24
N GLN A 523 2.78 21.39 18.94
CA GLN A 523 1.33 21.41 19.10
C GLN A 523 0.89 22.15 20.37
N THR A 524 -0.41 22.47 20.46
CA THR A 524 -1.01 22.99 21.68
C THR A 524 -1.00 21.93 22.78
N ALA A 525 -0.92 22.37 24.04
CA ALA A 525 -0.94 21.47 25.20
C ALA A 525 -2.14 20.51 25.20
N GLU A 526 -3.32 21.00 24.82
CA GLU A 526 -4.55 20.20 24.77
C GLU A 526 -4.55 19.16 23.64
N ALA A 527 -4.08 19.53 22.44
CA ALA A 527 -4.02 18.60 21.32
C ALA A 527 -2.98 17.49 21.56
N ALA A 528 -1.79 17.86 22.05
CA ALA A 528 -0.73 16.92 22.39
C ALA A 528 -1.16 15.96 23.51
N ARG A 529 -1.85 16.47 24.54
CA ARG A 529 -2.40 15.64 25.62
C ARG A 529 -3.45 14.66 25.11
N THR A 530 -4.44 15.14 24.34
CA THR A 530 -5.48 14.28 23.78
C THR A 530 -4.89 13.18 22.90
N PHE A 531 -3.89 13.51 22.09
CA PHE A 531 -3.20 12.56 21.22
C PHE A 531 -2.46 11.46 22.01
N LEU A 532 -1.73 11.82 23.07
CA LEU A 532 -0.98 10.86 23.88
C LEU A 532 -1.86 10.00 24.78
N GLN A 533 -3.06 10.48 25.13
CA GLN A 533 -4.03 9.72 25.93
C GLN A 533 -4.91 8.78 25.09
N ALA A 534 -4.97 8.98 23.78
CA ALA A 534 -5.71 8.11 22.86
C ALA A 534 -5.02 6.75 22.66
N ASP A 535 -5.78 5.78 22.14
CA ASP A 535 -5.23 4.53 21.63
C ASP A 535 -4.28 4.83 20.44
N PRO A 536 -3.11 4.15 20.35
CA PRO A 536 -2.64 3.04 21.18
C PRO A 536 -1.82 3.45 22.43
N TYR A 537 -1.50 4.73 22.62
CA TYR A 537 -0.51 5.20 23.59
C TYR A 537 -0.97 5.16 25.05
N LYS A 538 -2.19 5.63 25.33
CA LYS A 538 -2.77 5.72 26.69
C LYS A 538 -1.83 6.34 27.75
N PHE A 539 -0.86 7.17 27.36
CA PHE A 539 0.15 7.67 28.28
C PHE A 539 -0.47 8.58 29.35
N VAL A 540 0.11 8.57 30.55
CA VAL A 540 -0.27 9.46 31.64
C VAL A 540 0.47 10.78 31.46
N VAL A 541 -0.22 11.76 30.86
CA VAL A 541 0.36 13.06 30.50
C VAL A 541 0.33 14.03 31.67
N THR A 542 1.51 14.52 32.06
CA THR A 542 1.72 15.63 33.00
C THR A 542 2.15 16.88 32.23
N LEU A 543 1.68 18.06 32.62
CA LEU A 543 2.03 19.33 31.99
C LEU A 543 2.95 20.14 32.91
N ALA A 544 4.04 20.66 32.38
CA ALA A 544 4.96 21.58 33.06
C ALA A 544 5.18 22.82 32.19
N GLU A 545 5.48 23.97 32.81
CA GLU A 545 5.78 25.21 32.07
C GLU A 545 7.30 25.43 31.93
N GLU A 546 7.74 25.90 30.77
CA GLU A 546 9.12 26.26 30.47
C GLU A 546 9.17 27.57 29.67
N ALA A 547 10.08 28.47 30.01
CA ALA A 547 10.23 29.73 29.27
C ALA A 547 10.89 29.48 27.90
N SER A 548 10.34 30.06 26.84
CA SER A 548 10.91 29.98 25.50
C SER A 548 10.73 31.29 24.74
N ALA A 549 11.82 31.80 24.16
CA ALA A 549 11.80 33.00 23.33
C ALA A 549 11.39 32.73 21.88
N THR A 550 11.47 31.47 21.42
CA THR A 550 11.23 31.06 20.03
C THR A 550 9.90 30.34 19.83
N VAL A 551 9.31 29.80 20.90
CA VAL A 551 8.08 29.02 20.85
C VAL A 551 6.92 29.83 21.47
N PRO A 552 5.80 30.04 20.75
CA PRO A 552 4.64 30.78 21.28
C PRO A 552 4.09 30.18 22.57
N LYS A 553 3.54 31.03 23.45
CA LYS A 553 2.93 30.59 24.72
C LYS A 553 1.81 29.57 24.47
N GLY A 554 1.79 28.49 25.24
CA GLY A 554 0.77 27.42 25.15
C GLY A 554 1.12 26.28 24.18
N ILE A 555 2.28 26.34 23.53
CA ILE A 555 2.79 25.31 22.62
C ILE A 555 3.83 24.44 23.32
N VAL A 556 3.81 23.13 23.06
CA VAL A 556 4.78 22.17 23.61
C VAL A 556 6.17 22.41 23.02
N VAL A 557 7.14 22.71 23.88
CA VAL A 557 8.55 22.93 23.56
C VAL A 557 9.29 21.60 23.43
N ARG A 558 9.04 20.68 24.38
CA ARG A 558 9.69 19.36 24.44
C ARG A 558 8.88 18.40 25.32
N ALA A 559 9.19 17.11 25.23
CA ALA A 559 8.63 16.06 26.07
C ALA A 559 9.72 15.32 26.84
N ASP A 560 9.36 14.75 28.00
CA ASP A 560 10.20 13.86 28.81
C ASP A 560 9.35 12.66 29.28
N PRO A 561 9.62 11.43 28.84
CA PRO A 561 10.76 10.99 28.01
C PRO A 561 10.80 11.60 26.61
N VAL A 562 11.98 11.69 26.01
CA VAL A 562 12.19 12.44 24.74
C VAL A 562 11.46 11.79 23.58
N VAL A 563 11.10 12.61 22.57
CA VAL A 563 10.48 12.11 21.35
C VAL A 563 11.33 11.02 20.68
N GLY A 564 10.68 9.96 20.21
CA GLY A 564 11.30 8.76 19.65
C GLY A 564 11.67 7.68 20.66
N GLN A 565 11.63 7.96 21.97
CA GLN A 565 11.92 6.96 23.00
C GLN A 565 10.77 5.95 23.14
N LEU A 566 11.09 4.65 23.24
CA LEU A 566 10.12 3.57 23.39
C LEU A 566 9.60 3.49 24.83
N LEU A 567 8.28 3.47 25.00
CA LEU A 567 7.59 3.39 26.28
C LEU A 567 6.43 2.39 26.22
N ASP A 568 6.10 1.77 27.34
CA ASP A 568 4.91 0.93 27.45
C ASP A 568 3.65 1.80 27.38
N SER A 569 2.59 1.30 26.74
CA SER A 569 1.26 1.95 26.81
C SER A 569 0.87 2.19 28.27
N GLY A 570 0.43 3.41 28.61
CA GLY A 570 0.14 3.79 29.99
C GLY A 570 1.32 4.38 30.78
N ALA A 571 2.52 4.45 30.20
CA ALA A 571 3.67 5.10 30.83
C ALA A 571 3.43 6.61 31.07
N ALA A 572 4.12 7.17 32.06
CA ALA A 572 4.06 8.60 32.35
C ALA A 572 4.94 9.41 31.40
N ILE A 573 4.42 10.54 30.93
CA ILE A 573 5.14 11.50 30.09
C ILE A 573 4.85 12.92 30.55
N THR A 574 5.87 13.76 30.60
CA THR A 574 5.77 15.18 30.94
C THR A 574 5.95 16.01 29.68
N LEU A 575 4.97 16.86 29.36
CA LEU A 575 5.07 17.86 28.29
C LEU A 575 5.46 19.21 28.88
N TYR A 576 6.53 19.79 28.36
CA TYR A 576 6.98 21.14 28.71
C TYR A 576 6.37 22.14 27.74
N ILE A 577 5.50 23.00 28.24
CA ILE A 577 4.74 23.99 27.50
C ILE A 577 5.43 25.34 27.62
N SER A 578 5.53 26.06 26.51
CA SER A 578 6.08 27.42 26.50
C SER A 578 5.21 28.34 27.35
N SER A 579 5.79 28.99 28.36
CA SER A 579 5.19 30.11 29.09
C SER A 579 5.42 31.46 28.40
N GLY A 580 6.13 31.46 27.27
CA GLY A 580 6.61 32.65 26.56
C GLY A 580 8.03 33.05 26.94
N PRO A 581 8.54 34.19 26.45
CA PRO A 581 9.89 34.65 26.76
C PRO A 581 10.07 34.89 28.26
N GLN A 582 11.26 34.59 28.77
CA GLN A 582 11.58 34.81 30.19
C GLN A 582 11.38 36.30 30.56
N PRO A 583 10.57 36.62 31.58
CA PRO A 583 10.37 37.99 32.01
C PRO A 583 11.68 38.64 32.48
N VAL A 584 11.86 39.91 32.14
CA VAL A 584 13.01 40.73 32.54
C VAL A 584 12.59 41.74 33.60
N ALA A 585 13.45 42.01 34.58
CA ALA A 585 13.17 43.00 35.61
C ALA A 585 13.30 44.42 35.05
N MET A 586 12.31 45.27 35.31
CA MET A 586 12.30 46.67 34.87
C MET A 586 13.49 47.45 35.47
N PRO A 587 14.43 47.97 34.67
CA PRO A 587 15.57 48.71 35.18
C PRO A 587 15.17 50.10 35.70
N ALA A 588 15.97 50.64 36.63
CA ALA A 588 15.84 52.04 37.05
C ALA A 588 16.36 52.97 35.94
N VAL A 589 15.45 53.77 35.37
CA VAL A 589 15.74 54.73 34.28
C VAL A 589 15.39 56.18 34.64
N LYS A 590 14.69 56.42 35.75
CA LYS A 590 14.40 57.77 36.26
C LYS A 590 15.70 58.57 36.51
N GLY A 591 15.73 59.81 36.03
CA GLY A 591 16.87 60.73 36.18
C GLY A 591 17.99 60.56 35.15
N LEU A 592 17.94 59.51 34.32
CA LEU A 592 18.83 59.34 33.16
C LEU A 592 18.40 60.25 32.01
N SER A 593 19.33 60.52 31.09
CA SER A 593 18.97 61.14 29.81
C SER A 593 18.10 60.21 28.97
N GLU A 594 17.35 60.77 28.02
CA GLU A 594 16.53 60.01 27.08
C GLU A 594 17.32 58.90 26.37
N ALA A 595 18.51 59.23 25.84
CA ALA A 595 19.37 58.29 25.13
C ALA A 595 19.89 57.15 26.04
N GLU A 596 20.28 57.46 27.27
CA GLU A 596 20.73 56.46 28.25
C GLU A 596 19.59 55.54 28.70
N ALA A 597 18.39 56.09 28.89
CA ALA A 597 17.20 55.32 29.25
C ALA A 597 16.81 54.36 28.13
N LEU A 598 16.83 54.81 26.87
CA LEU A 598 16.58 53.97 25.69
C LEU A 598 17.59 52.84 25.55
N ALA A 599 18.88 53.14 25.71
CA ALA A 599 19.94 52.14 25.64
C ALA A 599 19.78 51.07 26.74
N LYS A 600 19.45 51.50 27.97
CA LYS A 600 19.29 50.60 29.11
C LYS A 600 18.04 49.70 29.01
N LEU A 601 16.95 50.19 28.41
CA LEU A 601 15.76 49.38 28.12
C LEU A 601 16.01 48.41 26.96
N THR A 602 16.68 48.87 25.90
CA THR A 602 17.00 48.02 24.74
C THR A 602 17.95 46.88 25.14
N ALA A 603 18.90 47.13 26.05
CA ALA A 603 19.83 46.13 26.56
C ALA A 603 19.14 44.95 27.30
N VAL A 604 17.96 45.19 27.89
CA VAL A 604 17.13 44.14 28.52
C VAL A 604 16.00 43.66 27.60
N GLY A 605 16.00 44.05 26.33
CA GLY A 605 15.00 43.64 25.35
C GLY A 605 13.64 44.31 25.51
N LEU A 606 13.55 45.45 26.20
CA LEU A 606 12.32 46.24 26.34
C LEU A 606 12.30 47.41 25.34
N GLY A 607 11.12 47.75 24.85
CA GLY A 607 10.91 48.97 24.05
C GLY A 607 10.58 50.17 24.93
N ALA A 608 10.66 51.38 24.38
CA ALA A 608 10.19 52.60 25.04
C ALA A 608 9.17 53.35 24.18
N SER A 609 8.22 54.00 24.84
CA SER A 609 7.33 55.01 24.28
C SER A 609 7.57 56.29 25.05
N ILE A 610 7.86 57.39 24.38
CA ILE A 610 8.28 58.64 25.03
C ILE A 610 7.13 59.64 24.98
N ASP A 611 6.72 60.09 26.16
CA ASP A 611 5.82 61.22 26.35
C ASP A 611 6.66 62.41 26.84
N TYR A 612 6.39 63.60 26.30
CA TYR A 612 7.10 64.81 26.72
C TYR A 612 6.25 65.65 27.66
N ALA A 613 6.87 66.15 28.73
CA ALA A 613 6.28 67.10 29.66
C ALA A 613 6.98 68.45 29.56
N ASP A 614 6.21 69.52 29.31
CA ASP A 614 6.72 70.88 29.24
C ASP A 614 7.15 71.39 30.63
N LEU A 615 8.42 71.77 30.75
CA LEU A 615 9.00 72.32 31.96
C LEU A 615 9.45 73.76 31.74
N ALA A 616 9.39 74.56 32.80
CA ALA A 616 9.90 75.93 32.79
C ALA A 616 11.39 75.96 32.42
N THR A 617 11.77 76.94 31.60
CA THR A 617 13.16 77.14 31.16
C THR A 617 14.11 77.21 32.35
N GLY A 618 15.20 76.44 32.29
CA GLY A 618 16.17 76.29 33.38
C GLY A 618 15.88 75.16 34.37
N ASN A 619 14.84 74.35 34.17
CA ASN A 619 14.58 73.17 35.01
C ASN A 619 15.64 72.08 34.82
N VAL A 620 16.18 71.57 35.94
CA VAL A 620 17.25 70.54 35.98
C VAL A 620 16.87 69.18 35.35
N ASN A 621 15.58 68.97 35.07
CA ASN A 621 15.02 67.75 34.49
C ASN A 621 14.74 67.86 32.97
N ILE A 622 15.06 68.98 32.33
CA ILE A 622 15.01 69.08 30.86
C ILE A 622 15.99 68.05 30.26
N GLY A 623 15.51 67.25 29.30
CA GLY A 623 16.25 66.17 28.66
C GLY A 623 16.39 64.87 29.48
N LYS A 624 15.77 64.80 30.67
CA LYS A 624 15.83 63.64 31.58
C LYS A 624 14.48 62.97 31.77
N VAL A 625 14.49 61.68 32.08
CA VAL A 625 13.29 60.91 32.43
C VAL A 625 12.77 61.34 33.81
N ILE A 626 11.59 61.94 33.84
CA ILE A 626 10.88 62.42 35.03
C ILE A 626 10.14 61.26 35.72
N SER A 627 9.51 60.41 34.92
CA SER A 627 8.76 59.24 35.39
C SER A 627 8.87 58.08 34.42
N GLN A 628 8.80 56.87 34.96
CA GLN A 628 8.66 55.62 34.23
C GLN A 628 7.28 55.03 34.57
N GLY A 629 6.53 54.62 33.56
CA GLY A 629 5.17 54.09 33.73
C GLY A 629 5.12 52.72 34.41
N THR A 630 6.23 51.99 34.43
CA THR A 630 6.38 50.71 35.13
C THR A 630 7.40 50.84 36.25
N ALA A 631 7.06 50.37 37.45
CA ALA A 631 7.93 50.45 38.62
C ALA A 631 9.22 49.62 38.45
N VAL A 632 10.30 50.08 39.08
CA VAL A 632 11.59 49.37 39.08
C VAL A 632 11.42 47.99 39.73
N GLY A 633 12.01 46.96 39.12
CA GLY A 633 11.95 45.58 39.61
C GLY A 633 10.68 44.81 39.26
N THR A 634 9.68 45.45 38.63
CA THR A 634 8.53 44.73 38.06
C THR A 634 9.01 43.81 36.93
N MET A 635 8.57 42.56 36.92
CA MET A 635 8.86 41.60 35.85
C MET A 635 8.00 41.92 34.63
N VAL A 636 8.65 42.20 33.50
CA VAL A 636 8.00 42.60 32.24
C VAL A 636 8.40 41.63 31.14
N THR A 637 7.46 41.30 30.25
CA THR A 637 7.74 40.50 29.07
C THR A 637 8.63 41.28 28.09
N PRO A 638 9.74 40.70 27.62
CA PRO A 638 10.55 41.28 26.54
C PRO A 638 9.69 41.72 25.34
N GLY A 639 10.03 42.86 24.73
CA GLY A 639 9.31 43.49 23.63
C GLY A 639 8.19 44.46 24.06
N THR A 640 7.84 44.52 25.34
CA THR A 640 6.86 45.49 25.87
C THR A 640 7.39 46.92 25.74
N LYS A 641 6.56 47.85 25.26
CA LYS A 641 6.89 49.28 25.21
C LYS A 641 6.59 49.94 26.56
N ILE A 642 7.62 50.40 27.25
CA ILE A 642 7.47 51.13 28.52
C ILE A 642 7.28 52.61 28.24
N VAL A 643 6.23 53.19 28.81
CA VAL A 643 5.99 54.64 28.73
C VAL A 643 6.98 55.37 29.65
N LEU A 644 7.76 56.29 29.08
CA LEU A 644 8.67 57.17 29.79
C LEU A 644 8.22 58.61 29.59
N THR A 645 8.21 59.40 30.66
CA THR A 645 7.96 60.84 30.57
C THR A 645 9.29 61.57 30.63
N VAL A 646 9.64 62.31 29.57
CA VAL A 646 10.88 63.09 29.47
C VAL A 646 10.55 64.58 29.55
N GLY A 647 11.32 65.33 30.33
CA GLY A 647 11.17 66.78 30.40
C GLY A 647 11.64 67.45 29.12
N ARG A 648 10.81 68.31 28.52
CA ARG A 648 11.22 69.20 27.42
C ARG A 648 11.09 70.65 27.86
N ASP A 649 11.91 71.53 27.29
CA ASP A 649 11.82 72.97 27.56
C ASP A 649 10.56 73.52 26.88
N ALA A 650 9.71 74.19 27.65
CA ALA A 650 8.50 74.81 27.12
C ALA A 650 8.82 75.86 26.03
N ALA A 651 10.03 76.44 26.03
CA ALA A 651 10.47 77.40 25.03
C ALA A 651 10.81 76.79 23.66
N THR A 652 11.03 75.46 23.57
CA THR A 652 11.37 74.76 22.32
C THR A 652 10.22 73.91 21.77
N ALA A 653 9.07 73.90 22.44
CA ALA A 653 7.88 73.11 22.08
C ALA A 653 6.89 73.86 21.15
N GLY A 654 7.18 75.12 20.79
CA GLY A 654 6.32 76.00 19.99
C GLY A 654 6.71 76.10 18.53
#